data_AF-A0A728I6D4-F1
#
_entry.id   AF-A0A728I6D4-F1
#
_cell.length_a   1.000
_cell.length_b   1.000
_cell.length_c   1.000
_cell.angle_alpha   90.00
_cell.angle_beta   90.00
_cell.angle_gamma   90.00
#
_symmetry.space_group_name_H-M   'P 1'
#
loop_
_entity.id
_entity.type
_entity.pdbx_description
1 polymer ?
#
loop_
_entity_poly.entity_id
_entity_poly.type
_entity_poly.pdbx_seq_one_letter_code
_entity_poly.pdbx_strand_id
1 'polypeptide(L)'
;GAAPLPGGVSVSANNRPTVSEGRTPPVSPSLSLQATSSPSSPADWAKKLTDAVLRQKAGETLTAADRDFSNADFRNITFSKILPPSFMERDGDIIKGFNFSNSKFTYSDISHLHFDECRFTYSTLSDVVCSNTKFSNSDMNEVFLQYSITTQQQPSFIDTTLKNTLIRHKANLSGVILNEPDNSSPPSVSGGGNFIRLGDIWLQMPLLWTENAVDGFLNHEHNNGKSILMTIDSLPDKYSQEKVQAMEDLVKSLRGGRLTEACIRPVESSLVSVLAHPPYTQSALISEWLGPVQERFFAHQCQTYNDVPLPAPDTYYQQRILPVLLDSFDRNSAAMTTHSGLFNQVILHCMTGVDCTDGTRQKAAALYEQYLAHPAVSPHIHNGLFGNYDGSPDWTTRAADNFLLLSSQDSDTAMMLSTDTLLTMLNPTPDTAWDNFYLLRAGENVSTAQISPVELFRHDFPVFLAAFNQQATQRRFGELIDIILSTEEHGELNQQFLAATNQKHSTVKLIDDASVSRLATIFDPLLPEGKLSPAHYQHILSAYHLTDATPQKQAETLFCLSTAFARYSSSAIFGTEHDSPPALRGYAEALMQKAWELSPAIFPSSEQFTEWSDRFHGLHGAFTCTSVVADSMQRHARKYFPSVLSSILPLAWA
;
A
#
# COMPACT_ATOMS: atom_id res chain seq x y z
N GLY A 1 36.72 42.41 69.42
CA GLY A 1 36.54 43.63 70.22
C GLY A 1 35.08 43.72 70.63
N ALA A 2 34.86 43.79 71.94
CA ALA A 2 33.68 44.26 72.71
C ALA A 2 32.26 43.97 72.17
N ALA A 3 31.29 43.46 72.94
CA ALA A 3 31.16 43.14 74.36
C ALA A 3 29.83 42.37 74.59
N PRO A 4 29.62 41.73 75.76
CA PRO A 4 28.60 40.70 76.01
C PRO A 4 27.45 41.14 76.98
N LEU A 5 26.48 40.20 77.15
CA LEU A 5 25.56 39.84 78.29
C LEU A 5 25.72 40.59 79.65
N PRO A 6 24.74 40.60 80.62
CA PRO A 6 23.92 39.45 81.08
C PRO A 6 22.50 39.72 81.65
N GLY A 7 21.66 38.70 81.86
CA GLY A 7 21.34 38.10 83.18
C GLY A 7 19.83 38.29 83.48
N GLY A 8 19.03 37.39 84.06
CA GLY A 8 19.22 36.12 84.78
C GLY A 8 18.42 36.16 86.09
N VAL A 9 17.32 35.39 86.25
CA VAL A 9 16.67 34.96 87.53
C VAL A 9 15.73 33.79 87.14
N SER A 10 15.96 32.49 87.43
CA SER A 10 16.01 31.70 88.69
C SER A 10 14.65 31.32 89.32
N VAL A 11 14.37 29.98 89.28
CA VAL A 11 13.83 29.11 90.38
C VAL A 11 12.34 29.33 90.76
N SER A 12 11.45 28.37 91.05
CA SER A 12 11.34 26.89 91.00
C SER A 12 9.89 26.54 91.42
N ALA A 13 9.38 25.42 90.90
CA ALA A 13 8.40 24.47 91.45
C ALA A 13 7.17 24.95 92.26
N ASN A 14 5.96 24.62 91.80
CA ASN A 14 5.19 23.47 92.33
C ASN A 14 3.76 23.35 91.75
N ASN A 15 3.28 22.10 91.76
CA ASN A 15 1.89 21.64 91.77
C ASN A 15 1.15 21.32 90.44
N ARG A 16 1.19 20.03 90.14
CA ARG A 16 0.23 19.17 89.41
C ARG A 16 -1.05 18.97 90.27
N PRO A 17 -2.11 18.28 89.79
CA PRO A 17 -3.02 18.60 88.68
C PRO A 17 -4.52 18.58 89.16
N THR A 18 -5.43 19.13 88.37
CA THR A 18 -6.87 18.78 88.49
C THR A 18 -7.37 18.25 87.15
N VAL A 19 -7.77 16.98 87.18
CA VAL A 19 -8.50 16.27 86.14
C VAL A 19 -9.99 16.40 86.47
N SER A 20 -10.78 16.91 85.54
CA SER A 20 -12.20 16.58 85.43
C SER A 20 -12.58 16.50 83.95
N GLU A 21 -12.67 15.24 83.50
CA GLU A 21 -13.59 14.65 82.52
C GLU A 21 -14.52 15.64 81.78
N GLY A 22 -14.69 15.61 80.47
CA GLY A 22 -14.71 14.45 79.58
C GLY A 22 -15.99 14.51 78.75
N ARG A 23 -15.94 15.23 77.62
CA ARG A 23 -16.88 15.12 76.48
C ARG A 23 -16.11 15.44 75.19
N THR A 24 -15.80 14.42 74.38
CA THR A 24 -15.52 14.55 72.93
C THR A 24 -16.77 15.02 72.18
N PRO A 25 -16.74 15.61 70.95
CA PRO A 25 -15.71 15.60 69.87
C PRO A 25 -15.44 17.05 69.30
N PRO A 26 -14.78 17.32 68.14
CA PRO A 26 -14.29 16.42 67.09
C PRO A 26 -12.83 16.58 66.64
N VAL A 27 -12.34 15.47 66.09
CA VAL A 27 -11.51 15.31 64.88
C VAL A 27 -10.88 16.60 64.35
N SER A 28 -9.56 16.67 64.47
CA SER A 28 -8.70 17.64 63.78
C SER A 28 -9.01 17.68 62.28
N PRO A 29 -9.00 18.86 61.65
CA PRO A 29 -9.46 19.02 60.29
C PRO A 29 -8.63 18.15 59.36
N SER A 30 -9.33 17.31 58.61
CA SER A 30 -8.89 16.76 57.33
C SER A 30 -8.08 17.81 56.57
N LEU A 31 -6.86 17.44 56.19
CA LEU A 31 -6.16 18.07 55.08
C LEU A 31 -7.14 18.09 53.91
N SER A 32 -7.78 19.24 53.73
CA SER A 32 -8.66 19.52 52.62
C SER A 32 -7.85 19.28 51.36
N LEU A 33 -8.33 18.33 50.56
CA LEU A 33 -8.06 18.24 49.13
C LEU A 33 -8.01 19.66 48.56
N GLN A 34 -6.80 20.18 48.35
CA GLN A 34 -6.62 21.24 47.38
C GLN A 34 -6.99 20.61 46.06
N ALA A 35 -8.19 20.95 45.58
CA ALA A 35 -8.59 20.71 44.21
C ALA A 35 -7.45 21.21 43.32
N THR A 36 -6.78 20.29 42.64
CA THR A 36 -5.91 20.62 41.51
C THR A 36 -6.72 21.50 40.59
N SER A 37 -6.27 22.73 40.38
CA SER A 37 -6.88 23.69 39.46
C SER A 37 -7.21 22.99 38.14
N SER A 38 -8.43 23.19 37.61
CA SER A 38 -8.83 22.65 36.32
C SER A 38 -7.73 22.95 35.29
N PRO A 39 -7.21 21.94 34.57
CA PRO A 39 -6.18 22.13 33.55
C PRO A 39 -6.65 23.17 32.52
N SER A 40 -5.78 24.14 32.23
CA SER A 40 -6.13 25.33 31.46
C SER A 40 -5.66 25.26 30.00
N SER A 41 -4.66 24.43 29.74
CA SER A 41 -4.02 24.27 28.44
C SER A 41 -3.97 22.81 27.99
N PRO A 42 -3.74 22.54 26.70
CA PRO A 42 -3.52 21.18 26.23
C PRO A 42 -2.35 20.47 26.90
N ALA A 43 -1.30 21.22 27.27
CA ALA A 43 -0.16 20.67 28.00
C ALA A 43 -0.52 20.21 29.42
N ASP A 44 -1.40 20.94 30.10
CA ASP A 44 -1.87 20.55 31.45
C ASP A 44 -2.72 19.26 31.38
N TRP A 45 -3.61 19.18 30.38
CA TRP A 45 -4.42 17.98 30.14
C TRP A 45 -3.55 16.78 29.76
N ALA A 46 -2.57 16.98 28.88
CA ALA A 46 -1.60 15.96 28.49
C ALA A 46 -0.84 15.43 29.69
N LYS A 47 -0.32 16.31 30.55
CA LYS A 47 0.38 15.92 31.78
C LYS A 47 -0.55 15.15 32.73
N LYS A 48 -1.78 15.63 32.93
CA LYS A 48 -2.78 14.92 33.75
C LYS A 48 -3.05 13.52 33.23
N LEU A 49 -3.15 13.35 31.90
CA LEU A 49 -3.35 12.04 31.30
C LEU A 49 -2.13 11.14 31.50
N THR A 50 -0.92 11.65 31.23
CA THR A 50 0.34 10.92 31.43
C THR A 50 0.45 10.40 32.87
N ASP A 51 0.23 11.25 33.87
CA ASP A 51 0.30 10.86 35.27
C ASP A 51 -0.74 9.77 35.61
N ALA A 52 -1.96 9.88 35.07
CA ALA A 52 -3.01 8.89 35.27
C ALA A 52 -2.65 7.54 34.62
N VAL A 53 -2.24 7.51 33.36
CA VAL A 53 -1.92 6.24 32.67
C VAL A 53 -0.67 5.58 33.23
N LEU A 54 0.31 6.35 33.72
CA LEU A 54 1.49 5.80 34.41
C LEU A 54 1.11 5.14 35.74
N ARG A 55 0.19 5.75 36.51
CA ARG A 55 -0.38 5.14 37.72
C ARG A 55 -1.15 3.86 37.41
N GLN A 56 -1.95 3.88 36.35
CA GLN A 56 -2.68 2.69 35.88
C GLN A 56 -1.71 1.56 35.49
N LYS A 57 -0.64 1.88 34.75
CA LYS A 57 0.43 0.93 34.40
C LYS A 57 1.16 0.38 35.63
N ALA A 58 1.35 1.21 36.67
CA ALA A 58 1.95 0.78 37.93
C ALA A 58 1.06 -0.15 38.78
N GLY A 59 -0.14 -0.51 38.27
CA GLY A 59 -1.09 -1.41 38.94
C GLY A 59 -2.12 -0.69 39.80
N GLU A 60 -2.15 0.65 39.79
CA GLU A 60 -3.15 1.41 40.53
C GLU A 60 -4.52 1.30 39.85
N THR A 61 -5.54 0.87 40.62
CA THR A 61 -6.92 0.92 40.14
C THR A 61 -7.48 2.33 40.31
N LEU A 62 -7.43 3.11 39.24
CA LEU A 62 -7.93 4.48 39.22
C LEU A 62 -9.45 4.54 39.45
N THR A 63 -9.91 5.54 40.21
CA THR A 63 -11.35 5.78 40.38
C THR A 63 -11.97 6.27 39.07
N ALA A 64 -13.31 6.28 38.98
CA ALA A 64 -13.99 6.86 37.82
C ALA A 64 -13.70 8.37 37.70
N ALA A 65 -13.55 9.08 38.82
CA ALA A 65 -13.24 10.51 38.84
C ALA A 65 -11.81 10.80 38.35
N ASP A 66 -10.84 9.95 38.68
CA ASP A 66 -9.45 10.08 38.19
C ASP A 66 -9.36 9.91 36.67
N ARG A 67 -10.27 9.13 36.08
CA ARG A 67 -10.35 8.82 34.64
C ARG A 67 -11.34 9.69 33.88
N ASP A 68 -11.91 10.70 34.52
CA ASP A 68 -12.79 11.66 33.86
C ASP A 68 -11.98 12.81 33.24
N PHE A 69 -11.98 12.81 31.91
CA PHE A 69 -11.35 13.78 31.02
C PHE A 69 -12.40 14.40 30.09
N SER A 70 -13.66 14.48 30.56
CA SER A 70 -14.72 15.18 29.84
C SER A 70 -14.32 16.63 29.55
N ASN A 71 -14.54 17.08 28.32
CA ASN A 71 -14.13 18.39 27.80
C ASN A 71 -12.61 18.64 27.72
N ALA A 72 -11.79 17.58 27.81
CA ALA A 72 -10.34 17.74 27.69
C ALA A 72 -9.94 18.40 26.36
N ASP A 73 -8.90 19.21 26.42
CA ASP A 73 -8.29 19.83 25.26
C ASP A 73 -6.93 19.19 25.03
N PHE A 74 -6.76 18.52 23.90
CA PHE A 74 -5.53 17.85 23.48
C PHE A 74 -5.04 18.37 22.12
N ARG A 75 -5.49 19.55 21.70
CA ARG A 75 -5.09 20.10 20.40
C ARG A 75 -3.58 20.24 20.27
N ASN A 76 -3.04 19.82 19.12
CA ASN A 76 -1.61 19.84 18.79
C ASN A 76 -0.69 19.00 19.72
N ILE A 77 -1.24 18.11 20.55
CA ILE A 77 -0.42 17.23 21.40
C ILE A 77 0.12 16.07 20.57
N THR A 78 1.45 15.90 20.59
CA THR A 78 2.12 14.69 20.06
C THR A 78 2.33 13.69 21.18
N PHE A 79 1.48 12.67 21.28
CA PHE A 79 1.48 11.76 22.42
C PHE A 79 2.76 10.93 22.55
N SER A 80 3.42 10.62 21.42
CA SER A 80 4.71 9.90 21.41
C SER A 80 5.86 10.64 22.08
N LYS A 81 5.74 11.96 22.29
CA LYS A 81 6.75 12.77 23.00
C LYS A 81 6.52 12.87 24.51
N ILE A 82 5.35 12.46 25.00
CA ILE A 82 4.93 12.64 26.40
C ILE A 82 4.59 11.32 27.10
N LEU A 83 4.35 10.24 26.35
CA LEU A 83 4.13 8.89 26.88
C LEU A 83 5.38 8.02 26.70
N PRO A 84 5.59 7.02 27.58
CA PRO A 84 6.64 6.03 27.38
C PRO A 84 6.49 5.27 26.04
N PRO A 85 7.60 4.83 25.41
CA PRO A 85 7.58 4.05 24.16
C PRO A 85 6.63 2.85 24.17
N SER A 86 6.49 2.20 25.33
CA SER A 86 5.66 1.02 25.52
C SER A 86 4.18 1.24 25.20
N PHE A 87 3.66 2.47 25.17
CA PHE A 87 2.27 2.77 24.75
C PHE A 87 2.07 2.80 23.22
N MET A 88 3.16 2.82 22.44
CA MET A 88 3.14 2.89 20.97
C MET A 88 3.71 1.63 20.30
N GLU A 89 4.22 0.68 21.09
CA GLU A 89 4.78 -0.58 20.60
C GLU A 89 3.71 -1.62 20.29
N ARG A 90 4.04 -2.61 19.44
CA ARG A 90 3.16 -3.75 19.17
C ARG A 90 2.94 -4.54 20.45
N ASP A 91 1.67 -4.83 20.77
CA ASP A 91 1.28 -5.52 22.01
C ASP A 91 1.69 -4.74 23.28
N GLY A 92 1.77 -3.40 23.16
CA GLY A 92 2.17 -2.47 24.21
C GLY A 92 1.09 -2.16 25.27
N ASP A 93 1.37 -1.15 26.08
CA ASP A 93 0.45 -0.64 27.10
C ASP A 93 -0.79 0.01 26.49
N ILE A 94 -1.91 -0.09 27.21
CA ILE A 94 -3.23 0.39 26.76
C ILE A 94 -3.73 1.55 27.62
N ILE A 95 -4.49 2.45 27.01
CA ILE A 95 -5.22 3.52 27.71
C ILE A 95 -6.64 2.99 27.98
N LYS A 96 -6.89 2.53 29.22
CA LYS A 96 -8.10 1.75 29.55
C LYS A 96 -9.11 2.51 30.43
N GLY A 97 -10.36 2.56 30.01
CA GLY A 97 -11.48 2.99 30.84
C GLY A 97 -11.58 4.49 31.07
N PHE A 98 -11.08 5.30 30.14
CA PHE A 98 -11.09 6.77 30.22
C PHE A 98 -12.34 7.39 29.57
N ASN A 99 -12.84 8.46 30.17
CA ASN A 99 -13.93 9.24 29.60
C ASN A 99 -13.39 10.53 28.98
N PHE A 100 -13.41 10.62 27.65
CA PHE A 100 -13.03 11.77 26.84
C PHE A 100 -14.26 12.46 26.21
N SER A 101 -15.46 12.34 26.80
CA SER A 101 -16.68 12.92 26.21
C SER A 101 -16.53 14.42 25.93
N ASN A 102 -16.99 14.88 24.77
CA ASN A 102 -16.92 16.27 24.30
C ASN A 102 -15.49 16.90 24.31
N SER A 103 -14.47 16.07 24.11
CA SER A 103 -13.06 16.51 24.08
C SER A 103 -12.63 17.01 22.69
N LYS A 104 -11.46 17.65 22.64
CA LYS A 104 -10.89 18.21 21.40
C LYS A 104 -9.50 17.65 21.17
N PHE A 105 -9.36 16.84 20.12
CA PHE A 105 -8.09 16.26 19.70
C PHE A 105 -7.51 16.92 18.44
N THR A 106 -8.11 17.99 17.92
CA THR A 106 -7.74 18.58 16.62
C THR A 106 -6.23 18.81 16.46
N TYR A 107 -5.65 18.34 15.35
CA TYR A 107 -4.21 18.41 15.05
C TYR A 107 -3.28 17.67 16.02
N SER A 108 -3.82 16.82 16.90
CA SER A 108 -2.99 15.94 17.74
C SER A 108 -2.47 14.73 16.96
N ASP A 109 -1.50 14.04 17.54
CA ASP A 109 -0.96 12.79 17.03
C ASP A 109 -1.08 11.69 18.09
N ILE A 110 -2.02 10.78 17.85
CA ILE A 110 -2.33 9.59 18.68
C ILE A 110 -1.90 8.30 17.99
N SER A 111 -0.97 8.40 17.02
CA SER A 111 -0.50 7.25 16.25
C SER A 111 0.03 6.14 17.16
N HIS A 112 -0.30 4.90 16.80
CA HIS A 112 0.08 3.66 17.46
C HIS A 112 -0.46 3.46 18.89
N LEU A 113 -1.27 4.40 19.41
CA LEU A 113 -1.94 4.21 20.70
C LEU A 113 -3.09 3.21 20.60
N HIS A 114 -3.36 2.53 21.72
CA HIS A 114 -4.51 1.66 21.91
C HIS A 114 -5.41 2.17 23.04
N PHE A 115 -6.62 2.60 22.68
CA PHE A 115 -7.69 2.99 23.60
C PHE A 115 -8.66 1.82 23.79
N ASP A 116 -8.88 1.41 25.03
CA ASP A 116 -9.79 0.33 25.40
C ASP A 116 -10.84 0.80 26.42
N GLU A 117 -12.09 0.37 26.27
CA GLU A 117 -13.20 0.74 27.17
C GLU A 117 -13.36 2.27 27.35
N CYS A 118 -13.04 3.05 26.31
CA CYS A 118 -13.05 4.51 26.37
C CYS A 118 -14.37 5.10 25.85
N ARG A 119 -14.70 6.31 26.29
CA ARG A 119 -15.84 7.09 25.77
C ARG A 119 -15.34 8.35 25.09
N PHE A 120 -15.60 8.50 23.80
CA PHE A 120 -15.28 9.68 23.00
C PHE A 120 -16.53 10.43 22.54
N THR A 121 -17.72 10.08 23.01
CA THR A 121 -18.99 10.65 22.53
C THR A 121 -18.95 12.18 22.43
N TYR A 122 -19.38 12.73 21.30
CA TYR A 122 -19.38 14.18 20.98
C TYR A 122 -18.00 14.84 20.80
N SER A 123 -16.90 14.07 20.77
CA SER A 123 -15.56 14.64 20.62
C SER A 123 -15.24 15.02 19.18
N THR A 124 -14.25 15.91 19.01
CA THR A 124 -13.72 16.28 17.71
C THR A 124 -12.33 15.69 17.51
N LEU A 125 -12.22 14.78 16.55
CA LEU A 125 -10.98 14.14 16.08
C LEU A 125 -10.65 14.56 14.63
N SER A 126 -11.12 15.74 14.20
CA SER A 126 -10.76 16.34 12.91
C SER A 126 -9.25 16.57 12.83
N ASP A 127 -8.63 16.23 11.70
CA ASP A 127 -7.22 16.48 11.41
C ASP A 127 -6.24 15.85 12.43
N VAL A 128 -6.67 14.83 13.16
CA VAL A 128 -5.80 14.01 14.01
C VAL A 128 -4.91 13.12 13.14
N VAL A 129 -3.65 12.95 13.51
CA VAL A 129 -2.81 11.87 12.97
C VAL A 129 -3.03 10.63 13.83
N CYS A 130 -3.61 9.57 13.26
CA CYS A 130 -3.98 8.36 13.99
C CYS A 130 -3.46 7.09 13.30
N SER A 131 -2.17 7.11 12.93
CA SER A 131 -1.54 6.01 12.19
C SER A 131 -1.56 4.75 13.05
N ASN A 132 -2.23 3.69 12.58
CA ASN A 132 -2.36 2.42 13.31
C ASN A 132 -3.00 2.55 14.72
N THR A 133 -3.73 3.62 15.02
CA THR A 133 -4.42 3.76 16.30
C THR A 133 -5.54 2.71 16.43
N LYS A 134 -5.63 2.07 17.59
CA LYS A 134 -6.65 1.04 17.88
C LYS A 134 -7.66 1.57 18.89
N PHE A 135 -8.94 1.44 18.55
CA PHE A 135 -10.05 1.66 19.47
C PHE A 135 -10.76 0.33 19.70
N SER A 136 -10.77 -0.15 20.95
CA SER A 136 -11.49 -1.36 21.34
C SER A 136 -12.53 -1.11 22.42
N ASN A 137 -13.65 -1.83 22.37
CA ASN A 137 -14.69 -1.80 23.40
C ASN A 137 -15.18 -0.37 23.74
N SER A 138 -15.13 0.55 22.77
CA SER A 138 -15.26 1.98 23.02
C SER A 138 -16.58 2.54 22.48
N ASP A 139 -17.04 3.63 23.08
CA ASP A 139 -18.17 4.43 22.58
C ASP A 139 -17.60 5.65 21.85
N MET A 140 -17.67 5.64 20.52
CA MET A 140 -17.20 6.73 19.67
C MET A 140 -18.35 7.35 18.88
N ASN A 141 -19.54 7.46 19.48
CA ASN A 141 -20.74 7.96 18.82
C ASN A 141 -20.75 9.50 18.70
N GLU A 142 -21.40 10.05 17.67
CA GLU A 142 -21.53 11.49 17.42
C GLU A 142 -20.18 12.23 17.35
N VAL A 143 -19.14 11.54 16.88
CA VAL A 143 -17.78 12.07 16.75
C VAL A 143 -17.56 12.67 15.35
N PHE A 144 -16.69 13.68 15.26
CA PHE A 144 -16.13 14.13 13.98
C PHE A 144 -14.75 13.51 13.79
N LEU A 145 -14.67 12.45 12.98
CA LEU A 145 -13.48 11.61 12.77
C LEU A 145 -12.97 11.72 11.32
N GLN A 146 -12.98 12.93 10.76
CA GLN A 146 -12.25 13.27 9.53
C GLN A 146 -10.79 13.54 9.86
N TYR A 147 -10.06 12.47 10.13
CA TYR A 147 -8.65 12.53 10.54
C TYR A 147 -7.73 13.03 9.40
N SER A 148 -6.52 13.45 9.76
CA SER A 148 -5.53 14.03 8.85
C SER A 148 -5.13 13.06 7.75
N ILE A 149 -4.98 13.56 6.52
CA ILE A 149 -4.47 12.78 5.39
C ILE A 149 -3.08 12.22 5.64
N THR A 150 -2.26 12.89 6.49
CA THR A 150 -0.90 12.46 6.85
C THR A 150 -0.84 11.16 7.64
N THR A 151 -1.99 10.61 8.04
CA THR A 151 -2.12 9.29 8.68
C THR A 151 -1.68 8.18 7.72
N GLN A 152 -0.66 7.41 8.09
CA GLN A 152 -0.04 6.41 7.23
C GLN A 152 -0.84 5.10 7.20
N GLN A 153 -0.91 4.40 8.34
CA GLN A 153 -1.71 3.18 8.52
C GLN A 153 -3.12 3.52 9.01
N GLN A 154 -4.13 2.77 8.55
CA GLN A 154 -5.52 3.04 8.92
C GLN A 154 -5.77 2.84 10.42
N PRO A 155 -6.61 3.67 11.07
CA PRO A 155 -7.12 3.36 12.39
C PRO A 155 -8.05 2.13 12.34
N SER A 156 -8.10 1.37 13.45
CA SER A 156 -8.93 0.17 13.56
C SER A 156 -9.92 0.24 14.71
N PHE A 157 -11.13 -0.28 14.47
CA PHE A 157 -12.25 -0.25 15.43
C PHE A 157 -12.74 -1.67 15.71
N ILE A 158 -12.60 -2.11 16.95
CA ILE A 158 -12.97 -3.46 17.41
C ILE A 158 -13.97 -3.34 18.55
N ASP A 159 -15.10 -4.03 18.48
CA ASP A 159 -16.19 -3.96 19.46
C ASP A 159 -16.55 -2.51 19.86
N THR A 160 -16.50 -1.60 18.88
CA THR A 160 -16.64 -0.15 19.07
C THR A 160 -17.81 0.36 18.24
N THR A 161 -18.60 1.27 18.81
CA THR A 161 -19.73 1.90 18.11
C THR A 161 -19.33 3.25 17.50
N LEU A 162 -19.78 3.51 16.27
CA LEU A 162 -19.53 4.75 15.52
C LEU A 162 -20.85 5.42 15.08
N LYS A 163 -21.91 5.30 15.89
CA LYS A 163 -23.25 5.80 15.57
C LYS A 163 -23.21 7.30 15.27
N ASN A 164 -23.77 7.69 14.14
CA ASN A 164 -23.83 9.07 13.62
C ASN A 164 -22.49 9.79 13.54
N THR A 165 -21.39 9.03 13.53
CA THR A 165 -20.05 9.58 13.43
C THR A 165 -19.67 9.77 11.98
N LEU A 166 -19.09 10.91 11.66
CA LEU A 166 -18.49 11.16 10.36
C LEU A 166 -17.05 10.68 10.36
N ILE A 167 -16.77 9.59 9.64
CA ILE A 167 -15.41 9.07 9.49
C ILE A 167 -14.84 9.40 8.11
N ARG A 168 -13.51 9.48 8.03
CA ARG A 168 -12.82 9.39 6.73
C ARG A 168 -12.97 7.98 6.16
N HIS A 169 -13.12 7.86 4.86
CA HIS A 169 -13.41 6.62 4.12
C HIS A 169 -12.20 5.65 3.96
N LYS A 170 -11.28 5.63 4.93
CA LYS A 170 -10.08 4.78 4.92
C LYS A 170 -9.83 4.17 6.32
N ALA A 171 -10.78 3.42 6.88
CA ALA A 171 -10.68 2.81 8.20
C ALA A 171 -10.81 1.28 8.16
N ASN A 172 -10.22 0.57 9.13
CA ASN A 172 -10.47 -0.85 9.32
C ASN A 172 -11.66 -1.05 10.27
N LEU A 173 -12.77 -1.55 9.73
CA LEU A 173 -14.04 -1.73 10.42
C LEU A 173 -14.37 -3.21 10.72
N SER A 174 -13.38 -4.10 10.65
CA SER A 174 -13.55 -5.55 10.83
C SER A 174 -14.11 -6.00 12.18
N GLY A 175 -14.12 -5.14 13.20
CA GLY A 175 -14.77 -5.42 14.48
C GLY A 175 -15.80 -4.37 14.88
N VAL A 176 -16.22 -3.45 14.00
CA VAL A 176 -17.17 -2.41 14.38
C VAL A 176 -18.54 -3.00 14.74
N ILE A 177 -19.26 -2.33 15.62
CA ILE A 177 -20.66 -2.64 15.95
C ILE A 177 -21.55 -1.66 15.19
N LEU A 178 -22.35 -2.17 14.26
CA LEU A 178 -23.40 -1.40 13.59
C LEU A 178 -24.73 -1.55 14.31
N ASN A 179 -25.50 -0.46 14.34
CA ASN A 179 -26.91 -0.45 14.74
C ASN A 179 -27.77 0.12 13.60
N GLU A 180 -29.09 0.04 13.77
CA GLU A 180 -30.04 0.69 12.87
C GLU A 180 -29.80 2.22 12.82
N PRO A 181 -29.70 2.81 11.63
CA PRO A 181 -29.58 4.25 11.47
C PRO A 181 -30.85 4.95 11.97
N ASP A 182 -30.70 6.16 12.48
CA ASP A 182 -31.81 7.02 12.86
C ASP A 182 -32.05 8.12 11.81
N ASN A 183 -33.05 8.96 12.08
CA ASN A 183 -33.44 10.09 11.23
C ASN A 183 -32.61 11.36 11.49
N SER A 184 -31.41 11.25 12.09
CA SER A 184 -30.55 12.41 12.29
C SER A 184 -30.16 13.04 10.95
N SER A 185 -30.06 14.37 10.92
CA SER A 185 -29.44 15.06 9.79
C SER A 185 -27.96 14.66 9.66
N PRO A 186 -27.40 14.64 8.44
CA PRO A 186 -25.96 14.53 8.25
C PRO A 186 -25.20 15.64 9.00
N PRO A 187 -23.97 15.39 9.47
CA PRO A 187 -23.17 16.40 10.16
C PRO A 187 -22.87 17.63 9.28
N SER A 188 -22.98 18.82 9.86
CA SER A 188 -22.68 20.08 9.17
C SER A 188 -21.17 20.25 8.99
N VAL A 189 -20.69 20.18 7.76
CA VAL A 189 -19.28 20.43 7.39
C VAL A 189 -19.18 21.44 6.26
N SER A 190 -18.08 22.20 6.21
CA SER A 190 -17.79 23.11 5.11
C SER A 190 -17.01 22.41 4.00
N GLY A 191 -17.56 22.37 2.79
CA GLY A 191 -16.94 21.71 1.64
C GLY A 191 -17.24 20.21 1.56
N GLY A 192 -16.92 19.60 0.41
CA GLY A 192 -17.27 18.21 0.09
C GLY A 192 -18.67 18.03 -0.50
N GLY A 193 -19.03 16.78 -0.80
CA GLY A 193 -20.30 16.42 -1.43
C GLY A 193 -21.33 15.89 -0.44
N ASN A 194 -22.31 15.14 -0.96
CA ASN A 194 -23.36 14.50 -0.19
C ASN A 194 -22.82 13.41 0.76
N PHE A 195 -23.67 12.92 1.65
CA PHE A 195 -23.33 11.83 2.58
C PHE A 195 -24.08 10.55 2.21
N ILE A 196 -23.44 9.41 2.45
CA ILE A 196 -24.06 8.08 2.41
C ILE A 196 -23.94 7.43 3.80
N ARG A 197 -24.80 6.45 4.07
CA ARG A 197 -24.77 5.66 5.29
C ARG A 197 -24.01 4.35 5.07
N LEU A 198 -23.24 3.95 6.07
CA LEU A 198 -22.72 2.60 6.25
C LEU A 198 -23.27 2.08 7.59
N GLY A 199 -24.44 1.44 7.56
CA GLY A 199 -25.24 1.24 8.77
C GLY A 199 -25.59 2.58 9.41
N ASP A 200 -25.20 2.78 10.67
CA ASP A 200 -25.35 4.04 11.40
C ASP A 200 -24.14 5.00 11.30
N ILE A 201 -23.15 4.72 10.44
CA ILE A 201 -21.96 5.56 10.21
C ILE A 201 -22.17 6.50 9.02
N TRP A 202 -21.63 7.72 9.08
CA TRP A 202 -21.64 8.66 7.96
C TRP A 202 -20.32 8.64 7.19
N LEU A 203 -20.42 8.55 5.86
CA LEU A 203 -19.32 8.72 4.91
C LEU A 203 -19.62 9.89 3.97
N GLN A 204 -18.69 10.84 3.84
CA GLN A 204 -18.84 11.97 2.93
C GLN A 204 -18.31 11.64 1.54
N MET A 205 -19.10 11.88 0.51
CA MET A 205 -18.71 11.77 -0.90
C MET A 205 -17.92 13.00 -1.35
N PRO A 206 -17.09 12.90 -2.40
CA PRO A 206 -16.48 14.07 -2.99
C PRO A 206 -17.56 14.97 -3.61
N LEU A 207 -17.28 16.28 -3.69
CA LEU A 207 -18.17 17.22 -4.37
C LEU A 207 -18.26 16.90 -5.88
N LEU A 208 -17.13 16.54 -6.48
CA LEU A 208 -16.99 16.11 -7.87
C LEU A 208 -16.00 14.96 -7.93
N TRP A 209 -16.26 14.00 -8.83
CA TRP A 209 -15.36 12.89 -9.11
C TRP A 209 -14.24 13.32 -10.08
N THR A 210 -13.31 14.13 -9.57
CA THR A 210 -12.06 14.46 -10.27
C THR A 210 -11.08 13.29 -10.24
N GLU A 211 -9.99 13.34 -11.02
CA GLU A 211 -8.94 12.32 -11.00
C GLU A 211 -8.38 12.08 -9.58
N ASN A 212 -8.10 13.16 -8.83
CA ASN A 212 -7.65 13.07 -7.44
C ASN A 212 -8.70 12.44 -6.51
N ALA A 213 -9.99 12.72 -6.73
CA ALA A 213 -11.06 12.11 -5.96
C ALA A 213 -11.19 10.62 -6.29
N VAL A 214 -11.11 10.24 -7.57
CA VAL A 214 -11.12 8.85 -8.00
C VAL A 214 -9.95 8.08 -7.38
N ASP A 215 -8.74 8.63 -7.42
CA ASP A 215 -7.58 8.00 -6.80
C ASP A 215 -7.76 7.84 -5.29
N GLY A 216 -8.00 8.94 -4.58
CA GLY A 216 -8.08 8.94 -3.12
C GLY A 216 -9.28 8.18 -2.54
N PHE A 217 -10.36 7.98 -3.31
CA PHE A 217 -11.52 7.21 -2.86
C PHE A 217 -11.49 5.76 -3.31
N LEU A 218 -11.03 5.44 -4.53
CA LEU A 218 -11.24 4.12 -5.13
C LEU A 218 -9.93 3.32 -5.27
N ASN A 219 -8.81 3.99 -5.54
CA ASN A 219 -7.56 3.36 -5.96
C ASN A 219 -6.72 2.83 -4.78
N HIS A 220 -7.18 1.75 -4.15
CA HIS A 220 -6.42 1.15 -3.06
C HIS A 220 -5.11 0.53 -3.52
N GLU A 221 -4.94 0.15 -4.79
CA GLU A 221 -3.67 -0.35 -5.31
C GLU A 221 -2.58 0.72 -5.20
N HIS A 222 -2.86 1.96 -5.63
CA HIS A 222 -1.91 3.08 -5.49
C HIS A 222 -1.82 3.67 -4.07
N ASN A 223 -2.78 3.35 -3.21
CA ASN A 223 -2.91 3.89 -1.85
C ASN A 223 -2.68 2.82 -0.77
N ASN A 224 -1.77 1.86 -1.00
CA ASN A 224 -1.35 0.82 -0.04
C ASN A 224 -2.52 0.05 0.61
N GLY A 225 -3.50 -0.38 -0.17
CA GLY A 225 -4.68 -1.10 0.30
C GLY A 225 -5.80 -0.22 0.86
N LYS A 226 -5.68 1.12 0.80
CA LYS A 226 -6.61 2.04 1.46
C LYS A 226 -7.56 2.72 0.46
N SER A 227 -8.85 2.41 0.53
CA SER A 227 -9.92 3.06 -0.25
C SER A 227 -11.27 2.96 0.49
N ILE A 228 -12.29 3.65 -0.03
CA ILE A 228 -13.67 3.46 0.44
C ILE A 228 -14.15 2.03 0.17
N LEU A 229 -13.69 1.41 -0.93
CA LEU A 229 -14.04 0.05 -1.32
C LEU A 229 -13.61 -0.93 -0.22
N MET A 230 -12.33 -0.85 0.18
CA MET A 230 -11.76 -1.70 1.23
C MET A 230 -12.34 -1.38 2.61
N THR A 231 -12.69 -0.11 2.88
CA THR A 231 -13.30 0.28 4.17
C THR A 231 -14.67 -0.37 4.36
N ILE A 232 -15.55 -0.28 3.36
CA ILE A 232 -16.88 -0.90 3.42
C ILE A 232 -16.74 -2.44 3.43
N ASP A 233 -15.87 -3.00 2.58
CA ASP A 233 -15.65 -4.45 2.49
C ASP A 233 -15.05 -5.04 3.78
N SER A 234 -14.31 -4.23 4.56
CA SER A 234 -13.69 -4.67 5.82
C SER A 234 -14.69 -5.05 6.92
N LEU A 235 -15.97 -4.65 6.82
CA LEU A 235 -16.98 -5.03 7.80
C LEU A 235 -17.06 -6.57 7.98
N PRO A 236 -17.50 -7.07 9.15
CA PRO A 236 -17.87 -8.47 9.31
C PRO A 236 -18.91 -8.93 8.29
N ASP A 237 -18.83 -10.19 7.84
CA ASP A 237 -19.77 -10.75 6.85
C ASP A 237 -21.23 -10.83 7.35
N LYS A 238 -21.45 -10.81 8.67
CA LYS A 238 -22.79 -10.70 9.26
C LYS A 238 -23.52 -9.40 8.89
N TYR A 239 -22.80 -8.38 8.42
CA TYR A 239 -23.34 -7.09 7.95
C TYR A 239 -23.35 -6.98 6.41
N SER A 240 -23.54 -8.10 5.71
CA SER A 240 -23.50 -8.14 4.24
C SER A 240 -24.54 -7.23 3.58
N GLN A 241 -25.69 -7.02 4.21
CA GLN A 241 -26.75 -6.16 3.67
C GLN A 241 -26.33 -4.68 3.72
N GLU A 242 -25.77 -4.24 4.85
CA GLU A 242 -25.25 -2.89 5.04
C GLU A 242 -24.06 -2.62 4.11
N LYS A 243 -23.19 -3.62 3.90
CA LYS A 243 -22.11 -3.56 2.88
C LYS A 243 -22.66 -3.27 1.49
N VAL A 244 -23.65 -4.07 1.05
CA VAL A 244 -24.24 -3.94 -0.29
C VAL A 244 -24.92 -2.59 -0.45
N GLN A 245 -25.72 -2.17 0.54
CA GLN A 245 -26.44 -0.89 0.49
C GLN A 245 -25.48 0.31 0.38
N ALA A 246 -24.41 0.33 1.19
CA ALA A 246 -23.42 1.40 1.12
C ALA A 246 -22.68 1.43 -0.23
N MET A 247 -22.35 0.26 -0.80
CA MET A 247 -21.76 0.19 -2.14
C MET A 247 -22.73 0.62 -3.25
N GLU A 248 -24.02 0.29 -3.14
CA GLU A 248 -25.03 0.79 -4.09
C GLU A 248 -25.13 2.32 -4.06
N ASP A 249 -25.09 2.93 -2.88
CA ASP A 249 -25.13 4.39 -2.73
C ASP A 249 -23.85 5.05 -3.27
N LEU A 250 -22.69 4.43 -3.07
CA LEU A 250 -21.45 4.83 -3.73
C LEU A 250 -21.55 4.75 -5.26
N VAL A 251 -22.07 3.64 -5.80
CA VAL A 251 -22.26 3.46 -7.25
C VAL A 251 -23.26 4.49 -7.81
N LYS A 252 -24.34 4.83 -7.08
CA LYS A 252 -25.26 5.91 -7.48
C LYS A 252 -24.54 7.25 -7.58
N SER A 253 -23.64 7.57 -6.65
CA SER A 253 -22.79 8.77 -6.69
C SER A 253 -21.88 8.77 -7.91
N LEU A 254 -21.20 7.64 -8.19
CA LEU A 254 -20.33 7.48 -9.36
C LEU A 254 -21.09 7.61 -10.68
N ARG A 255 -22.28 6.98 -10.78
CA ARG A 255 -23.17 7.05 -11.94
C ARG A 255 -23.65 8.49 -12.17
N GLY A 256 -23.98 9.23 -11.11
CA GLY A 256 -24.35 10.65 -11.19
C GLY A 256 -23.19 11.57 -11.59
N GLY A 257 -21.95 11.17 -11.34
CA GLY A 257 -20.73 11.94 -11.62
C GLY A 257 -20.33 12.05 -13.10
N ARG A 258 -20.96 11.28 -14.01
CA ARG A 258 -20.62 11.23 -15.45
C ARG A 258 -19.11 11.00 -15.72
N LEU A 259 -18.55 10.01 -15.04
CA LEU A 259 -17.16 9.58 -15.22
C LEU A 259 -16.91 9.13 -16.67
N THR A 260 -15.82 9.63 -17.27
CA THR A 260 -15.34 9.17 -18.57
C THR A 260 -14.53 7.88 -18.41
N GLU A 261 -14.36 7.15 -19.51
CA GLU A 261 -13.49 5.96 -19.55
C GLU A 261 -12.06 6.29 -19.10
N ALA A 262 -11.51 7.43 -19.52
CA ALA A 262 -10.17 7.84 -19.12
C ALA A 262 -10.04 8.05 -17.60
N CYS A 263 -11.12 8.50 -16.94
CA CYS A 263 -11.13 8.72 -15.49
C CYS A 263 -11.28 7.42 -14.70
N ILE A 264 -12.01 6.43 -15.22
CA ILE A 264 -12.20 5.14 -14.55
C ILE A 264 -11.05 4.16 -14.79
N ARG A 265 -10.35 4.26 -15.92
CA ARG A 265 -9.25 3.36 -16.30
C ARG A 265 -8.20 3.13 -15.21
N PRO A 266 -7.72 4.15 -14.46
CA PRO A 266 -6.73 3.95 -13.40
C PRO A 266 -7.24 3.09 -12.23
N VAL A 267 -8.56 2.94 -12.08
CA VAL A 267 -9.20 2.25 -10.95
C VAL A 267 -10.04 1.05 -11.37
N GLU A 268 -9.99 0.65 -12.64
CA GLU A 268 -10.69 -0.53 -13.13
C GLU A 268 -10.34 -1.78 -12.31
N SER A 269 -9.05 -2.02 -12.09
CA SER A 269 -8.54 -3.13 -11.26
C SER A 269 -9.05 -3.05 -9.81
N SER A 270 -8.91 -1.88 -9.17
CA SER A 270 -9.43 -1.66 -7.81
C SER A 270 -10.94 -1.88 -7.71
N LEU A 271 -11.73 -1.44 -8.69
CA LEU A 271 -13.19 -1.62 -8.68
C LEU A 271 -13.58 -3.09 -8.78
N VAL A 272 -13.01 -3.83 -9.74
CA VAL A 272 -13.37 -5.25 -9.94
C VAL A 272 -12.83 -6.14 -8.83
N SER A 273 -11.69 -5.79 -8.21
CA SER A 273 -11.11 -6.54 -7.08
C SER A 273 -12.03 -6.68 -5.87
N VAL A 274 -13.03 -5.81 -5.75
CA VAL A 274 -14.03 -5.82 -4.67
C VAL A 274 -15.40 -6.17 -5.24
N LEU A 275 -15.91 -5.38 -6.20
CA LEU A 275 -17.31 -5.44 -6.61
C LEU A 275 -17.67 -6.66 -7.47
N ALA A 276 -16.68 -7.34 -8.06
CA ALA A 276 -16.93 -8.56 -8.84
C ALA A 276 -17.05 -9.82 -7.96
N HIS A 277 -17.03 -9.68 -6.63
CA HIS A 277 -17.13 -10.77 -5.68
C HIS A 277 -18.42 -10.70 -4.85
N PRO A 278 -18.92 -11.83 -4.31
CA PRO A 278 -19.96 -11.79 -3.29
C PRO A 278 -19.52 -10.93 -2.08
N PRO A 279 -20.43 -10.21 -1.42
CA PRO A 279 -21.88 -10.20 -1.64
C PRO A 279 -22.35 -9.25 -2.75
N TYR A 280 -21.46 -8.54 -3.45
CA TYR A 280 -21.84 -7.45 -4.36
C TYR A 280 -22.42 -7.94 -5.70
N THR A 281 -22.03 -9.14 -6.13
CA THR A 281 -22.55 -9.80 -7.34
C THR A 281 -24.04 -10.11 -7.30
N GLN A 282 -24.66 -10.09 -6.12
CA GLN A 282 -26.12 -10.29 -5.98
C GLN A 282 -26.92 -8.98 -6.16
N SER A 283 -26.27 -7.81 -6.10
CA SER A 283 -26.94 -6.52 -6.36
C SER A 283 -27.08 -6.30 -7.85
N ALA A 284 -28.32 -6.10 -8.31
CA ALA A 284 -28.60 -5.79 -9.70
C ALA A 284 -27.98 -4.45 -10.13
N LEU A 285 -28.00 -3.44 -9.25
CA LEU A 285 -27.46 -2.11 -9.54
C LEU A 285 -25.94 -2.14 -9.69
N ILE A 286 -25.25 -2.82 -8.78
CA ILE A 286 -23.79 -2.94 -8.83
C ILE A 286 -23.39 -3.77 -10.06
N SER A 287 -24.04 -4.92 -10.27
CA SER A 287 -23.71 -5.82 -11.38
C SER A 287 -23.93 -5.18 -12.75
N GLU A 288 -25.04 -4.45 -12.94
CA GLU A 288 -25.32 -3.70 -14.17
C GLU A 288 -24.24 -2.63 -14.43
N TRP A 289 -23.86 -1.88 -13.39
CA TRP A 289 -22.85 -0.84 -13.53
C TRP A 289 -21.44 -1.40 -13.76
N LEU A 290 -21.10 -2.51 -13.11
CA LEU A 290 -19.78 -3.12 -13.17
C LEU A 290 -19.52 -3.86 -14.48
N GLY A 291 -20.56 -4.39 -15.15
CA GLY A 291 -20.41 -5.16 -16.41
C GLY A 291 -19.47 -4.49 -17.43
N PRO A 292 -19.78 -3.25 -17.89
CA PRO A 292 -18.90 -2.53 -18.82
C PRO A 292 -17.52 -2.18 -18.26
N VAL A 293 -17.38 -2.03 -16.94
CA VAL A 293 -16.09 -1.75 -16.28
C VAL A 293 -15.20 -3.00 -16.34
N GLN A 294 -15.78 -4.17 -16.04
CA GLN A 294 -15.08 -5.45 -16.08
C GLN A 294 -14.70 -5.85 -17.51
N GLU A 295 -15.58 -5.59 -18.50
CA GLU A 295 -15.26 -5.82 -19.91
C GLU A 295 -14.07 -4.99 -20.39
N ARG A 296 -14.02 -3.70 -20.03
CA ARG A 296 -12.89 -2.82 -20.34
C ARG A 296 -11.62 -3.25 -19.62
N PHE A 297 -11.73 -3.57 -18.33
CA PHE A 297 -10.62 -4.15 -17.57
C PHE A 297 -10.04 -5.35 -18.33
N PHE A 298 -10.87 -6.34 -18.67
CA PHE A 298 -10.43 -7.53 -19.38
C PHE A 298 -9.77 -7.20 -20.73
N ALA A 299 -10.37 -6.33 -21.54
CA ALA A 299 -9.80 -5.90 -22.82
C ALA A 299 -8.42 -5.22 -22.65
N HIS A 300 -8.27 -4.36 -21.65
CA HIS A 300 -6.99 -3.74 -21.32
C HIS A 300 -5.94 -4.76 -20.86
N GLN A 301 -6.35 -5.77 -20.07
CA GLN A 301 -5.46 -6.85 -19.66
C GLN A 301 -5.00 -7.68 -20.86
N CYS A 302 -5.89 -8.04 -21.79
CA CYS A 302 -5.55 -8.72 -23.03
C CYS A 302 -4.55 -7.91 -23.88
N GLN A 303 -4.77 -6.60 -24.03
CA GLN A 303 -3.86 -5.73 -24.79
C GLN A 303 -2.48 -5.59 -24.13
N THR A 304 -2.41 -5.66 -22.80
CA THR A 304 -1.17 -5.39 -22.05
C THR A 304 -0.34 -6.66 -21.86
N TYR A 305 -0.97 -7.78 -21.51
CA TYR A 305 -0.29 -8.97 -20.99
C TYR A 305 -0.46 -10.20 -21.89
N ASN A 306 -1.05 -10.10 -23.08
CA ASN A 306 -1.02 -11.23 -24.00
C ASN A 306 0.40 -11.52 -24.51
N ASP A 307 1.14 -10.46 -24.80
CA ASP A 307 2.48 -10.53 -25.41
C ASP A 307 3.60 -10.19 -24.42
N VAL A 308 3.25 -9.99 -23.15
CA VAL A 308 4.16 -9.55 -22.07
C VAL A 308 3.86 -10.34 -20.80
N PRO A 309 4.89 -10.79 -20.06
CA PRO A 309 4.69 -11.47 -18.80
C PRO A 309 3.88 -10.64 -17.80
N LEU A 310 2.88 -11.27 -17.20
CA LEU A 310 2.22 -10.76 -16.02
C LEU A 310 3.22 -10.80 -14.85
N PRO A 311 3.39 -9.70 -14.09
CA PRO A 311 4.18 -9.75 -12.86
C PRO A 311 3.67 -10.86 -11.95
N ALA A 312 4.58 -11.60 -11.31
CA ALA A 312 4.23 -12.74 -10.46
C ALA A 312 3.16 -12.31 -9.44
N PRO A 313 1.93 -12.88 -9.50
CA PRO A 313 0.82 -12.42 -8.68
C PRO A 313 1.11 -12.53 -7.18
N ASP A 314 0.96 -11.42 -6.46
CA ASP A 314 0.98 -11.41 -4.99
C ASP A 314 -0.35 -11.94 -4.42
N THR A 315 -0.45 -12.02 -3.08
CA THR A 315 -1.65 -12.50 -2.38
C THR A 315 -2.91 -11.72 -2.80
N TYR A 316 -2.82 -10.40 -2.95
CA TYR A 316 -3.97 -9.57 -3.36
C TYR A 316 -4.43 -9.95 -4.76
N TYR A 317 -3.51 -10.03 -5.72
CA TYR A 317 -3.83 -10.35 -7.11
C TYR A 317 -4.40 -11.78 -7.23
N GLN A 318 -3.84 -12.74 -6.48
CA GLN A 318 -4.30 -14.12 -6.44
C GLN A 318 -5.72 -14.25 -5.90
N GLN A 319 -6.07 -13.49 -4.86
CA GLN A 319 -7.37 -13.58 -4.20
C GLN A 319 -8.46 -12.74 -4.88
N ARG A 320 -8.09 -11.60 -5.50
CA ARG A 320 -9.07 -10.61 -5.96
C ARG A 320 -9.07 -10.32 -7.46
N ILE A 321 -8.00 -10.63 -8.20
CA ILE A 321 -7.94 -10.35 -9.65
C ILE A 321 -8.03 -11.62 -10.48
N LEU A 322 -7.32 -12.68 -10.11
CA LEU A 322 -7.38 -13.96 -10.84
C LEU A 322 -8.83 -14.49 -10.98
N PRO A 323 -9.68 -14.50 -9.93
CA PRO A 323 -11.08 -14.93 -10.08
C PRO A 323 -11.87 -14.11 -11.11
N VAL A 324 -11.60 -12.80 -11.20
CA VAL A 324 -12.25 -11.89 -12.16
C VAL A 324 -11.83 -12.20 -13.58
N LEU A 325 -10.54 -12.47 -13.81
CA LEU A 325 -10.03 -12.87 -15.12
C LEU A 325 -10.63 -14.21 -15.57
N LEU A 326 -10.76 -15.19 -14.67
CA LEU A 326 -11.44 -16.44 -14.96
C LEU A 326 -12.91 -16.22 -15.35
N ASP A 327 -13.64 -15.39 -14.62
CA ASP A 327 -15.03 -15.04 -14.96
C ASP A 327 -15.13 -14.33 -16.32
N SER A 328 -14.19 -13.45 -16.65
CA SER A 328 -14.16 -12.80 -17.96
C SER A 328 -13.87 -13.78 -19.11
N PHE A 329 -12.96 -14.74 -18.94
CA PHE A 329 -12.73 -15.80 -19.94
C PHE A 329 -13.92 -16.76 -20.05
N ASP A 330 -14.60 -17.06 -18.93
CA ASP A 330 -15.81 -17.89 -18.93
C ASP A 330 -16.97 -17.24 -19.71
N ARG A 331 -17.14 -15.93 -19.55
CA ARG A 331 -18.14 -15.13 -20.30
C ARG A 331 -17.75 -14.92 -21.77
N ASN A 332 -16.45 -14.99 -22.09
CA ASN A 332 -15.92 -14.79 -23.43
C ASN A 332 -14.94 -15.91 -23.83
N SER A 333 -15.47 -17.10 -24.10
CA SER A 333 -14.67 -18.29 -24.39
C SER A 333 -13.77 -18.16 -25.63
N ALA A 334 -14.13 -17.33 -26.61
CA ALA A 334 -13.30 -17.05 -27.79
C ALA A 334 -11.96 -16.38 -27.44
N ALA A 335 -11.91 -15.65 -26.32
CA ALA A 335 -10.68 -15.02 -25.87
C ALA A 335 -9.63 -16.03 -25.39
N MET A 336 -10.01 -17.25 -25.00
CA MET A 336 -9.05 -18.27 -24.54
C MET A 336 -8.04 -18.65 -25.63
N THR A 337 -8.44 -18.62 -26.91
CA THR A 337 -7.56 -18.92 -28.04
C THR A 337 -7.04 -17.68 -28.75
N THR A 338 -7.85 -16.62 -28.85
CA THR A 338 -7.42 -15.35 -29.47
C THR A 338 -6.39 -14.61 -28.61
N HIS A 339 -6.46 -14.79 -27.28
CA HIS A 339 -5.51 -14.24 -26.31
C HIS A 339 -4.87 -15.37 -25.49
N SER A 340 -4.36 -16.39 -26.19
CA SER A 340 -3.76 -17.59 -25.59
C SER A 340 -2.57 -17.28 -24.67
N GLY A 341 -1.82 -16.20 -24.94
CA GLY A 341 -0.71 -15.75 -24.11
C GLY A 341 -1.17 -15.30 -22.73
N LEU A 342 -2.21 -14.46 -22.65
CA LEU A 342 -2.78 -14.07 -21.35
C LEU A 342 -3.50 -15.24 -20.68
N PHE A 343 -4.28 -16.01 -21.44
CA PHE A 343 -5.05 -17.12 -20.89
C PHE A 343 -4.16 -18.14 -20.18
N ASN A 344 -3.09 -18.61 -20.83
CA ASN A 344 -2.17 -19.58 -20.22
C ASN A 344 -1.47 -19.03 -18.98
N GLN A 345 -1.10 -17.74 -18.96
CA GLN A 345 -0.53 -17.10 -17.77
C GLN A 345 -1.52 -17.08 -16.60
N VAL A 346 -2.78 -16.72 -16.85
CA VAL A 346 -3.83 -16.71 -15.82
C VAL A 346 -4.05 -18.10 -15.25
N ILE A 347 -4.17 -19.11 -16.10
CA ILE A 347 -4.36 -20.51 -15.65
C ILE A 347 -3.17 -20.98 -14.83
N LEU A 348 -1.94 -20.77 -15.32
CA LEU A 348 -0.73 -21.12 -14.58
C LEU A 348 -0.72 -20.52 -13.18
N HIS A 349 -0.98 -19.21 -13.08
CA HIS A 349 -0.96 -18.53 -11.78
C HIS A 349 -2.10 -18.97 -10.86
N CYS A 350 -3.28 -19.29 -11.40
CA CYS A 350 -4.36 -19.88 -10.60
C CYS A 350 -3.96 -21.25 -10.04
N MET A 351 -3.29 -22.08 -10.84
CA MET A 351 -2.90 -23.43 -10.43
C MET A 351 -1.70 -23.44 -9.47
N THR A 352 -0.82 -22.43 -9.54
CA THR A 352 0.46 -22.39 -8.80
C THR A 352 0.50 -21.41 -7.63
N GLY A 353 -0.36 -20.39 -7.62
CA GLY A 353 -0.43 -19.39 -6.56
C GLY A 353 -0.76 -20.03 -5.21
N VAL A 354 -0.08 -19.62 -4.15
CA VAL A 354 -0.21 -20.23 -2.81
C VAL A 354 -1.49 -19.79 -2.09
N ASP A 355 -1.99 -18.59 -2.41
CA ASP A 355 -3.15 -17.96 -1.78
C ASP A 355 -4.44 -18.08 -2.62
N CYS A 356 -4.37 -18.74 -3.78
CA CYS A 356 -5.56 -19.06 -4.57
C CYS A 356 -6.46 -20.04 -3.82
N THR A 357 -7.76 -19.72 -3.78
CA THR A 357 -8.79 -20.59 -3.21
C THR A 357 -8.95 -21.86 -4.06
N ASP A 358 -9.43 -22.95 -3.46
CA ASP A 358 -9.73 -24.19 -4.21
C ASP A 358 -10.76 -23.94 -5.32
N GLY A 359 -11.73 -23.06 -5.09
CA GLY A 359 -12.70 -22.66 -6.12
C GLY A 359 -12.04 -22.00 -7.34
N THR A 360 -11.02 -21.16 -7.11
CA THR A 360 -10.21 -20.56 -8.19
C THR A 360 -9.48 -21.63 -8.99
N ARG A 361 -8.83 -22.60 -8.32
CA ARG A 361 -8.10 -23.71 -9.00
C ARG A 361 -9.05 -24.59 -9.81
N GLN A 362 -10.19 -24.96 -9.24
CA GLN A 362 -11.19 -25.79 -9.91
C GLN A 362 -11.77 -25.09 -11.14
N LYS A 363 -12.09 -23.79 -11.04
CA LYS A 363 -12.59 -23.01 -12.18
C LYS A 363 -11.53 -22.87 -13.28
N ALA A 364 -10.26 -22.64 -12.92
CA ALA A 364 -9.16 -22.58 -13.87
C ALA A 364 -8.98 -23.92 -14.60
N ALA A 365 -8.94 -25.05 -13.87
CA ALA A 365 -8.85 -26.37 -14.48
C ALA A 365 -10.00 -26.65 -15.47
N ALA A 366 -11.23 -26.28 -15.12
CA ALA A 366 -12.40 -26.44 -15.98
C ALA A 366 -12.35 -25.57 -17.24
N LEU A 367 -11.85 -24.33 -17.14
CA LEU A 367 -11.64 -23.47 -18.31
C LEU A 367 -10.52 -24.01 -19.21
N TYR A 368 -9.47 -24.58 -18.62
CA TYR A 368 -8.40 -25.21 -19.39
C TYR A 368 -8.88 -26.44 -20.17
N GLU A 369 -9.77 -27.24 -19.60
CA GLU A 369 -10.42 -28.34 -20.32
C GLU A 369 -11.20 -27.85 -21.55
N GLN A 370 -11.92 -26.73 -21.45
CA GLN A 370 -12.60 -26.11 -22.60
C GLN A 370 -11.61 -25.63 -23.67
N TYR A 371 -10.49 -25.06 -23.24
CA TYR A 371 -9.41 -24.63 -24.13
C TYR A 371 -8.80 -25.81 -24.89
N LEU A 372 -8.49 -26.91 -24.20
CA LEU A 372 -7.95 -28.13 -24.80
C LEU A 372 -8.92 -28.80 -25.78
N ALA A 373 -10.23 -28.74 -25.48
CA ALA A 373 -11.26 -29.24 -26.38
C ALA A 373 -11.48 -28.36 -27.63
N HIS A 374 -10.91 -27.16 -27.68
CA HIS A 374 -11.11 -26.23 -28.80
C HIS A 374 -10.49 -26.78 -30.10
N PRO A 375 -11.15 -26.65 -31.28
CA PRO A 375 -10.64 -27.21 -32.54
C PRO A 375 -9.28 -26.70 -33.00
N ALA A 376 -8.86 -25.51 -32.53
CA ALA A 376 -7.54 -24.95 -32.81
C ALA A 376 -6.43 -25.51 -31.90
N VAL A 377 -6.78 -26.18 -30.81
CA VAL A 377 -5.84 -26.69 -29.78
C VAL A 377 -5.78 -28.20 -29.80
N SER A 378 -6.92 -28.88 -29.93
CA SER A 378 -7.01 -30.34 -29.87
C SER A 378 -6.11 -31.09 -30.86
N PRO A 379 -5.79 -30.59 -32.08
CA PRO A 379 -4.83 -31.25 -32.97
C PRO A 379 -3.39 -31.32 -32.42
N HIS A 380 -3.05 -30.44 -31.47
CA HIS A 380 -1.73 -30.38 -30.83
C HIS A 380 -1.64 -31.27 -29.58
N ILE A 381 -2.74 -31.88 -29.14
CA ILE A 381 -2.75 -32.79 -27.99
C ILE A 381 -2.20 -34.14 -28.44
N HIS A 382 -0.97 -34.43 -28.02
CA HIS A 382 -0.28 -35.68 -28.32
C HIS A 382 -0.35 -36.62 -27.12
N ASN A 383 -1.17 -37.68 -27.18
CA ASN A 383 -1.39 -38.61 -26.05
C ASN A 383 -0.11 -39.28 -25.52
N GLY A 384 0.97 -39.36 -26.30
CA GLY A 384 2.25 -39.88 -25.83
C GLY A 384 3.09 -38.92 -24.97
N LEU A 385 2.71 -37.65 -24.88
CA LEU A 385 3.54 -36.59 -24.26
C LEU A 385 2.75 -35.67 -23.32
N PHE A 386 1.51 -35.32 -23.66
CA PHE A 386 0.76 -34.27 -22.96
C PHE A 386 0.18 -34.75 -21.62
N GLY A 387 0.44 -33.98 -20.56
CA GLY A 387 -0.19 -34.13 -19.25
C GLY A 387 -0.14 -35.55 -18.68
N ASN A 388 -1.33 -36.14 -18.47
CA ASN A 388 -1.51 -37.49 -17.93
C ASN A 388 -1.50 -38.60 -19.00
N TYR A 389 -1.12 -38.27 -20.25
CA TYR A 389 -1.09 -39.16 -21.41
C TYR A 389 -2.47 -39.60 -21.96
N ASP A 390 -3.56 -39.11 -21.39
CA ASP A 390 -4.94 -39.36 -21.84
C ASP A 390 -5.61 -38.10 -22.42
N GLY A 391 -4.80 -37.11 -22.83
CA GLY A 391 -5.28 -35.86 -23.41
C GLY A 391 -5.79 -34.84 -22.37
N SER A 392 -5.46 -35.04 -21.09
CA SER A 392 -5.75 -34.11 -20.00
C SER A 392 -4.48 -33.75 -19.22
N PRO A 393 -4.41 -32.57 -18.59
CA PRO A 393 -3.29 -32.22 -17.73
C PRO A 393 -3.26 -33.08 -16.45
N ASP A 394 -2.05 -33.38 -15.94
CA ASP A 394 -1.85 -33.91 -14.60
C ASP A 394 -1.52 -32.77 -13.63
N TRP A 395 -2.57 -32.18 -13.04
CA TRP A 395 -2.43 -31.09 -12.08
C TRP A 395 -1.80 -31.50 -10.73
N THR A 396 -1.55 -32.80 -10.50
CA THR A 396 -0.97 -33.27 -9.24
C THR A 396 0.55 -33.10 -9.18
N THR A 397 1.20 -32.92 -10.32
CA THR A 397 2.65 -32.71 -10.43
C THR A 397 2.96 -31.53 -11.34
N ARG A 398 3.92 -30.69 -10.91
CA ARG A 398 4.36 -29.53 -11.70
C ARG A 398 5.31 -29.90 -12.84
N ALA A 399 5.91 -31.08 -12.77
CA ALA A 399 6.83 -31.59 -13.78
C ALA A 399 6.11 -32.17 -15.02
N ALA A 400 4.79 -32.40 -14.95
CA ALA A 400 4.02 -32.84 -16.11
C ALA A 400 3.87 -31.71 -17.14
N ASP A 401 3.94 -32.07 -18.42
CA ASP A 401 3.76 -31.18 -19.57
C ASP A 401 2.29 -30.80 -19.76
N ASN A 402 1.80 -29.97 -18.84
CA ASN A 402 0.39 -29.61 -18.69
C ASN A 402 -0.05 -28.47 -19.59
N PHE A 403 0.88 -27.71 -20.18
CA PHE A 403 0.57 -26.48 -20.90
C PHE A 403 0.84 -26.59 -22.39
N LEU A 404 -0.14 -26.17 -23.19
CA LEU A 404 -0.05 -25.94 -24.63
C LEU A 404 -0.30 -24.45 -24.94
N LEU A 405 0.66 -23.81 -25.61
CA LEU A 405 0.56 -22.43 -26.06
C LEU A 405 0.51 -22.40 -27.58
N LEU A 406 -0.49 -21.73 -28.15
CA LEU A 406 -0.58 -21.52 -29.60
C LEU A 406 0.42 -20.43 -30.05
N SER A 407 1.02 -20.59 -31.23
CA SER A 407 1.77 -19.51 -31.87
C SER A 407 0.83 -18.34 -32.19
N SER A 408 1.33 -17.11 -32.04
CA SER A 408 0.62 -15.89 -32.42
C SER A 408 0.60 -15.63 -33.94
N GLN A 409 1.31 -16.42 -34.75
CA GLN A 409 1.41 -16.24 -36.21
C GLN A 409 0.93 -17.47 -36.99
N ASP A 410 1.33 -18.68 -36.57
CA ASP A 410 1.03 -19.93 -37.26
C ASP A 410 0.15 -20.83 -36.38
N SER A 411 -1.13 -20.93 -36.73
CA SER A 411 -2.12 -21.74 -35.99
C SER A 411 -1.75 -23.24 -35.91
N ASP A 412 -0.91 -23.73 -36.83
CA ASP A 412 -0.47 -25.13 -36.85
C ASP A 412 0.79 -25.35 -36.00
N THR A 413 1.32 -24.32 -35.34
CA THR A 413 2.48 -24.39 -34.45
C THR A 413 2.06 -24.13 -33.00
N ALA A 414 2.51 -24.97 -32.09
CA ALA A 414 2.28 -24.83 -30.65
C ALA A 414 3.54 -25.18 -29.84
N MET A 415 3.60 -24.70 -28.61
CA MET A 415 4.64 -25.06 -27.64
C MET A 415 4.03 -25.84 -26.49
N MET A 416 4.64 -26.96 -26.13
CA MET A 416 4.26 -27.78 -24.99
C MET A 416 5.37 -27.80 -23.94
N LEU A 417 5.00 -27.55 -22.68
CA LEU A 417 5.95 -27.49 -21.58
C LEU A 417 5.28 -27.73 -20.22
N SER A 418 6.12 -28.02 -19.22
CA SER A 418 5.70 -28.27 -17.85
C SER A 418 5.30 -26.99 -17.10
N THR A 419 4.61 -27.19 -15.97
CA THR A 419 4.25 -26.10 -15.05
C THR A 419 5.49 -25.40 -14.50
N ASP A 420 6.50 -26.18 -14.09
CA ASP A 420 7.75 -25.65 -13.53
C ASP A 420 8.53 -24.84 -14.57
N THR A 421 8.64 -25.35 -15.80
CA THR A 421 9.33 -24.63 -16.88
C THR A 421 8.59 -23.33 -17.22
N LEU A 422 7.27 -23.38 -17.38
CA LEU A 422 6.48 -22.20 -17.75
C LEU A 422 6.60 -21.08 -16.69
N LEU A 423 6.62 -21.43 -15.39
CA LEU A 423 6.87 -20.46 -14.32
C LEU A 423 8.21 -19.74 -14.52
N THR A 424 9.28 -20.48 -14.77
CA THR A 424 10.62 -19.90 -14.95
C THR A 424 10.74 -19.10 -16.24
N MET A 425 10.10 -19.52 -17.34
CA MET A 425 10.16 -18.77 -18.61
C MET A 425 9.34 -17.48 -18.58
N LEU A 426 8.26 -17.41 -17.79
CA LEU A 426 7.47 -16.19 -17.61
C LEU A 426 8.11 -15.21 -16.62
N ASN A 427 8.75 -15.70 -15.57
CA ASN A 427 9.48 -14.88 -14.61
C ASN A 427 10.93 -15.40 -14.45
N PRO A 428 11.83 -15.05 -15.39
CA PRO A 428 13.14 -15.65 -15.47
C PRO A 428 14.05 -15.26 -14.32
N THR A 429 14.70 -16.27 -13.76
CA THR A 429 15.89 -16.15 -12.90
C THR A 429 17.15 -15.99 -13.76
N PRO A 430 18.30 -15.57 -13.20
CA PRO A 430 19.55 -15.39 -13.96
C PRO A 430 19.99 -16.62 -14.79
N ASP A 431 19.69 -17.83 -14.32
CA ASP A 431 20.11 -19.11 -14.93
C ASP A 431 18.98 -19.85 -15.67
N THR A 432 17.92 -19.13 -16.04
CA THR A 432 16.78 -19.73 -16.76
C THR A 432 17.20 -20.27 -18.11
N ALA A 433 16.93 -21.56 -18.35
CA ALA A 433 17.12 -22.21 -19.63
C ALA A 433 15.90 -21.98 -20.55
N TRP A 434 16.17 -21.71 -21.83
CA TRP A 434 15.18 -21.29 -22.83
C TRP A 434 14.96 -22.34 -23.94
N ASP A 435 15.29 -23.59 -23.67
CA ASP A 435 15.22 -24.73 -24.59
C ASP A 435 14.48 -25.95 -23.98
N ASN A 436 13.91 -25.79 -22.78
CA ASN A 436 13.19 -26.84 -22.04
C ASN A 436 11.71 -26.99 -22.46
N PHE A 437 11.43 -27.07 -23.75
CA PHE A 437 10.07 -27.25 -24.27
C PHE A 437 10.05 -28.16 -25.50
N TYR A 438 8.88 -28.69 -25.82
CA TYR A 438 8.61 -29.37 -27.08
C TYR A 438 7.93 -28.40 -28.06
N LEU A 439 8.46 -28.31 -29.27
CA LEU A 439 7.83 -27.53 -30.34
C LEU A 439 6.97 -28.48 -31.18
N LEU A 440 5.66 -28.22 -31.21
CA LEU A 440 4.71 -29.03 -31.95
C LEU A 440 4.33 -28.32 -33.25
N ARG A 441 4.33 -29.06 -34.36
CA ARG A 441 3.79 -28.56 -35.63
C ARG A 441 2.90 -29.62 -36.26
N ALA A 442 1.63 -29.29 -36.48
CA ALA A 442 0.59 -30.21 -36.96
C ALA A 442 0.54 -31.54 -36.15
N GLY A 443 0.71 -31.47 -34.83
CA GLY A 443 0.63 -32.63 -33.92
C GLY A 443 1.92 -33.46 -33.77
N GLU A 444 3.01 -33.09 -34.44
CA GLU A 444 4.31 -33.77 -34.39
C GLU A 444 5.37 -32.92 -33.66
N ASN A 445 6.27 -33.58 -32.93
CA ASN A 445 7.38 -32.95 -32.22
C ASN A 445 8.53 -32.59 -33.18
N VAL A 446 8.92 -31.32 -33.22
CA VAL A 446 9.96 -30.77 -34.09
C VAL A 446 11.25 -30.56 -33.31
N SER A 447 12.39 -30.88 -33.94
CA SER A 447 13.70 -30.62 -33.34
C SER A 447 14.00 -29.13 -33.20
N THR A 448 14.37 -28.70 -32.00
CA THR A 448 14.71 -27.31 -31.65
C THR A 448 16.22 -27.04 -31.68
N ALA A 449 17.08 -28.06 -31.88
CA ALA A 449 18.53 -27.95 -31.73
C ALA A 449 19.21 -26.95 -32.68
N GLN A 450 18.56 -26.59 -33.80
CA GLN A 450 19.07 -25.62 -34.78
C GLN A 450 18.27 -24.32 -34.82
N ILE A 451 17.27 -24.16 -33.94
CA ILE A 451 16.40 -22.99 -33.89
C ILE A 451 16.85 -22.15 -32.69
N SER A 452 17.22 -20.90 -32.94
CA SER A 452 17.47 -19.95 -31.87
C SER A 452 16.18 -19.69 -31.11
N PRO A 453 16.11 -19.92 -29.78
CA PRO A 453 14.91 -19.65 -29.00
C PRO A 453 14.42 -18.20 -29.14
N VAL A 454 15.34 -17.24 -29.25
CA VAL A 454 15.00 -15.82 -29.39
C VAL A 454 14.30 -15.52 -30.72
N GLU A 455 14.71 -16.17 -31.82
CA GLU A 455 14.05 -16.00 -33.12
C GLU A 455 12.67 -16.66 -33.11
N LEU A 456 12.56 -17.84 -32.48
CA LEU A 456 11.26 -18.51 -32.27
C LEU A 456 10.31 -17.63 -31.46
N PHE A 457 10.75 -17.05 -30.35
CA PHE A 457 9.90 -16.19 -29.52
C PHE A 457 9.50 -14.90 -30.24
N ARG A 458 10.39 -14.35 -31.07
CA ARG A 458 10.07 -13.14 -31.85
C ARG A 458 8.94 -13.39 -32.85
N HIS A 459 8.92 -14.55 -33.49
CA HIS A 459 7.92 -14.87 -34.48
C HIS A 459 6.65 -15.43 -33.83
N ASP A 460 6.77 -16.42 -32.95
CA ASP A 460 5.65 -17.26 -32.54
C ASP A 460 5.17 -17.03 -31.10
N PHE A 461 6.06 -16.65 -30.18
CA PHE A 461 5.74 -16.55 -28.74
C PHE A 461 6.24 -15.24 -28.11
N PRO A 462 5.58 -14.10 -28.39
CA PRO A 462 6.04 -12.77 -27.96
C PRO A 462 6.25 -12.63 -26.45
N VAL A 463 5.43 -13.31 -25.63
CA VAL A 463 5.54 -13.31 -24.16
C VAL A 463 6.92 -13.75 -23.68
N PHE A 464 7.53 -14.76 -24.33
CA PHE A 464 8.87 -15.22 -23.97
C PHE A 464 9.97 -14.34 -24.55
N LEU A 465 9.72 -13.63 -25.66
CA LEU A 465 10.67 -12.61 -26.13
C LEU A 465 10.75 -11.46 -25.12
N ALA A 466 9.61 -11.02 -24.60
CA ALA A 466 9.56 -10.00 -23.56
C ALA A 466 10.27 -10.46 -22.28
N ALA A 467 10.02 -11.69 -21.81
CA ALA A 467 10.70 -12.27 -20.65
C ALA A 467 12.22 -12.41 -20.85
N PHE A 468 12.66 -12.91 -22.02
CA PHE A 468 14.08 -13.04 -22.36
C PHE A 468 14.80 -11.68 -22.35
N ASN A 469 14.19 -10.67 -22.97
CA ASN A 469 14.75 -9.31 -22.97
C ASN A 469 14.75 -8.70 -21.56
N GLN A 470 13.70 -8.95 -20.76
CA GLN A 470 13.62 -8.52 -19.37
C GLN A 470 14.75 -9.11 -18.53
N GLN A 471 15.07 -10.39 -18.67
CA GLN A 471 16.17 -11.04 -17.94
C GLN A 471 17.50 -10.30 -18.18
N ALA A 472 17.77 -9.92 -19.42
CA ALA A 472 18.98 -9.17 -19.78
C ALA A 472 19.01 -7.75 -19.18
N THR A 473 17.86 -7.05 -19.18
CA THR A 473 17.72 -5.73 -18.54
C THR A 473 17.86 -5.80 -17.03
N GLN A 474 17.20 -6.78 -16.40
CA GLN A 474 17.24 -7.01 -14.96
C GLN A 474 18.66 -7.32 -14.47
N ARG A 475 19.44 -8.07 -15.25
CA ARG A 475 20.85 -8.35 -14.92
C ARG A 475 21.68 -7.07 -14.84
N ARG A 476 21.59 -6.19 -15.83
CA ARG A 476 22.33 -4.91 -15.85
C ARG A 476 21.90 -3.97 -14.72
N PHE A 477 20.60 -3.92 -14.44
CA PHE A 477 20.08 -3.13 -13.32
C PHE A 477 20.52 -3.72 -11.97
N GLY A 478 20.59 -5.05 -11.86
CA GLY A 478 21.16 -5.75 -10.71
C GLY A 478 22.64 -5.45 -10.50
N GLU A 479 23.45 -5.45 -11.57
CA GLU A 479 24.86 -5.04 -11.51
C GLU A 479 25.01 -3.61 -10.96
N LEU A 480 24.13 -2.67 -11.33
CA LEU A 480 24.11 -1.32 -10.75
C LEU A 480 23.75 -1.34 -9.26
N ILE A 481 22.77 -2.15 -8.86
CA ILE A 481 22.41 -2.32 -7.46
C ILE A 481 23.60 -2.86 -6.66
N ASP A 482 24.33 -3.85 -7.17
CA ASP A 482 25.52 -4.41 -6.51
C ASP A 482 26.67 -3.40 -6.39
N ILE A 483 26.84 -2.51 -7.40
CA ILE A 483 27.82 -1.43 -7.35
C ILE A 483 27.51 -0.42 -6.23
N ILE A 484 26.23 -0.12 -6.00
CA ILE A 484 25.78 0.84 -4.98
C ILE A 484 25.69 0.19 -3.60
N LEU A 485 25.13 -1.01 -3.54
CA LEU A 485 24.84 -1.77 -2.33
C LEU A 485 25.66 -3.06 -2.36
N SER A 486 26.86 -3.01 -1.78
CA SER A 486 27.72 -4.19 -1.63
C SER A 486 26.94 -5.37 -1.02
N THR A 487 27.00 -6.52 -1.68
CA THR A 487 26.34 -7.75 -1.22
C THR A 487 26.92 -8.26 0.11
N GLU A 488 28.18 -7.90 0.41
CA GLU A 488 28.86 -8.30 1.66
C GLU A 488 28.51 -7.38 2.84
N GLU A 489 28.40 -6.06 2.61
CA GLU A 489 28.18 -5.08 3.68
C GLU A 489 26.70 -4.73 3.87
N HIS A 490 25.91 -4.79 2.80
CA HIS A 490 24.52 -4.32 2.76
C HIS A 490 23.57 -5.37 2.15
N GLY A 491 23.90 -6.66 2.28
CA GLY A 491 23.18 -7.77 1.63
C GLY A 491 21.66 -7.76 1.84
N GLU A 492 21.17 -7.39 3.02
CA GLU A 492 19.73 -7.25 3.27
C GLU A 492 19.08 -6.17 2.38
N LEU A 493 19.66 -4.96 2.34
CA LEU A 493 19.14 -3.88 1.49
C LEU A 493 19.30 -4.21 0.01
N ASN A 494 20.43 -4.78 -0.39
CA ASN A 494 20.67 -5.21 -1.76
C ASN A 494 19.53 -6.13 -2.25
N GLN A 495 19.19 -7.14 -1.46
CA GLN A 495 18.08 -8.05 -1.76
C GLN A 495 16.72 -7.36 -1.75
N GLN A 496 16.46 -6.42 -0.82
CA GLN A 496 15.21 -5.65 -0.81
C GLN A 496 15.05 -4.79 -2.06
N PHE A 497 16.14 -4.19 -2.59
CA PHE A 497 16.11 -3.43 -3.84
C PHE A 497 15.82 -4.35 -5.03
N LEU A 498 16.56 -5.45 -5.18
CA LEU A 498 16.30 -6.44 -6.24
C LEU A 498 14.88 -7.01 -6.18
N ALA A 499 14.40 -7.36 -4.99
CA ALA A 499 13.07 -7.91 -4.79
C ALA A 499 11.95 -6.89 -4.99
N ALA A 500 12.22 -5.59 -5.10
CA ALA A 500 11.18 -4.61 -5.43
C ALA A 500 11.01 -4.42 -6.95
N THR A 501 11.98 -4.84 -7.78
CA THR A 501 11.92 -4.66 -9.24
C THR A 501 11.01 -5.64 -9.95
N ASN A 502 10.61 -6.71 -9.28
CA ASN A 502 9.76 -7.79 -9.80
C ASN A 502 8.26 -7.56 -9.52
N GLN A 503 7.90 -6.48 -8.81
CA GLN A 503 6.52 -6.14 -8.45
C GLN A 503 6.25 -4.64 -8.63
N LYS A 504 4.96 -4.28 -8.79
CA LYS A 504 4.50 -2.89 -8.90
C LYS A 504 4.46 -2.16 -7.56
N HIS A 505 4.25 -2.91 -6.49
CA HIS A 505 4.09 -2.39 -5.14
C HIS A 505 5.01 -3.17 -4.20
N SER A 506 5.52 -2.49 -3.18
CA SER A 506 6.28 -3.11 -2.09
C SER A 506 5.60 -2.83 -0.76
N THR A 507 5.54 -3.86 0.08
CA THR A 507 5.11 -3.76 1.47
C THR A 507 6.22 -3.23 2.37
N VAL A 508 7.48 -3.31 1.93
CA VAL A 508 8.65 -2.78 2.63
C VAL A 508 8.75 -1.28 2.39
N LYS A 509 8.80 -0.49 3.47
CA LYS A 509 8.96 0.97 3.44
C LYS A 509 10.22 1.36 4.19
N LEU A 510 11.07 2.21 3.60
CA LEU A 510 12.39 2.59 4.12
C LEU A 510 12.42 4.05 4.58
N ILE A 511 11.46 4.40 5.44
CA ILE A 511 11.24 5.77 5.94
C ILE A 511 11.46 5.91 7.45
N ASP A 512 11.65 4.82 8.18
CA ASP A 512 12.01 4.87 9.59
C ASP A 512 13.44 5.42 9.79
N ASP A 513 13.73 5.95 10.98
CA ASP A 513 15.01 6.61 11.28
C ASP A 513 16.23 5.72 11.00
N ALA A 514 16.14 4.40 11.26
CA ALA A 514 17.23 3.47 11.02
C ALA A 514 17.44 3.25 9.52
N SER A 515 16.36 3.09 8.75
CA SER A 515 16.39 3.01 7.29
C SER A 515 16.96 4.28 6.67
N VAL A 516 16.50 5.47 7.10
CA VAL A 516 16.97 6.76 6.59
C VAL A 516 18.47 6.95 6.86
N SER A 517 18.92 6.65 8.09
CA SER A 517 20.35 6.72 8.43
C SER A 517 21.20 5.75 7.61
N ARG A 518 20.69 4.53 7.36
CA ARG A 518 21.39 3.50 6.59
C ARG A 518 21.53 3.90 5.13
N LEU A 519 20.46 4.43 4.51
CA LEU A 519 20.50 4.91 3.13
C LEU A 519 21.41 6.13 2.97
N ALA A 520 21.39 7.09 3.89
CA ALA A 520 22.29 8.24 3.84
C ALA A 520 23.77 7.81 3.84
N THR A 521 24.14 6.84 4.69
CA THR A 521 25.50 6.28 4.76
C THR A 521 25.95 5.65 3.44
N ILE A 522 25.03 5.11 2.66
CA ILE A 522 25.29 4.44 1.37
C ILE A 522 25.38 5.44 0.22
N PHE A 523 24.41 6.36 0.12
CA PHE A 523 24.25 7.21 -1.06
C PHE A 523 25.02 8.53 -0.97
N ASP A 524 25.16 9.14 0.22
CA ASP A 524 25.84 10.43 0.38
C ASP A 524 27.30 10.40 -0.14
N PRO A 525 28.10 9.34 0.10
CA PRO A 525 29.45 9.24 -0.46
C PRO A 525 29.50 9.18 -1.99
N LEU A 526 28.42 8.73 -2.64
CA LEU A 526 28.30 8.68 -4.09
C LEU A 526 27.98 10.06 -4.69
N LEU A 527 27.59 11.02 -3.85
CA LEU A 527 27.04 12.33 -4.22
C LEU A 527 27.81 13.51 -3.58
N PRO A 528 29.13 13.66 -3.80
CA PRO A 528 29.88 14.79 -3.25
C PRO A 528 29.27 16.13 -3.71
N GLU A 529 28.98 17.00 -2.74
CA GLU A 529 28.30 18.29 -2.95
C GLU A 529 26.92 18.15 -3.63
N GLY A 530 26.25 17.00 -3.47
CA GLY A 530 24.93 16.73 -4.05
C GLY A 530 24.97 16.35 -5.54
N LYS A 531 26.15 16.15 -6.14
CA LYS A 531 26.31 15.77 -7.55
C LYS A 531 26.87 14.36 -7.68
N LEU A 532 26.47 13.67 -8.75
CA LEU A 532 26.96 12.32 -9.05
C LEU A 532 28.49 12.30 -9.14
N SER A 533 29.16 11.50 -8.30
CA SER A 533 30.62 11.46 -8.29
C SER A 533 31.17 11.00 -9.65
N PRO A 534 32.28 11.58 -10.14
CA PRO A 534 32.85 11.19 -11.42
C PRO A 534 33.26 9.70 -11.48
N ALA A 535 33.76 9.14 -10.38
CA ALA A 535 34.12 7.74 -10.30
C ALA A 535 32.89 6.83 -10.43
N HIS A 536 31.82 7.15 -9.70
CA HIS A 536 30.57 6.39 -9.77
C HIS A 536 29.91 6.48 -11.15
N TYR A 537 29.95 7.66 -11.79
CA TYR A 537 29.49 7.82 -13.16
C TYR A 537 30.20 6.87 -14.13
N GLN A 538 31.52 6.66 -13.99
CA GLN A 538 32.26 5.71 -14.83
C GLN A 538 31.88 4.25 -14.57
N HIS A 539 31.55 3.88 -13.32
CA HIS A 539 31.01 2.55 -13.01
C HIS A 539 29.68 2.32 -13.72
N ILE A 540 28.78 3.30 -13.71
CA ILE A 540 27.49 3.24 -14.43
C ILE A 540 27.73 3.06 -15.94
N LEU A 541 28.64 3.85 -16.54
CA LEU A 541 28.95 3.72 -17.97
C LEU A 541 29.49 2.34 -18.32
N SER A 542 30.31 1.75 -17.45
CA SER A 542 30.87 0.41 -17.68
C SER A 542 29.80 -0.67 -17.59
N ALA A 543 28.95 -0.65 -16.55
CA ALA A 543 27.86 -1.62 -16.36
C ALA A 543 26.86 -1.62 -17.54
N TYR A 544 26.52 -0.43 -18.04
CA TYR A 544 25.59 -0.27 -19.16
C TYR A 544 26.24 -0.31 -20.54
N HIS A 545 27.55 -0.54 -20.63
CA HIS A 545 28.31 -0.58 -21.90
C HIS A 545 28.16 0.72 -22.71
N LEU A 546 28.26 1.87 -22.02
CA LEU A 546 28.05 3.22 -22.55
C LEU A 546 29.32 4.08 -22.61
N THR A 547 30.49 3.53 -22.32
CA THR A 547 31.78 4.27 -22.30
C THR A 547 32.04 5.04 -23.59
N ASP A 548 31.74 4.43 -24.74
CA ASP A 548 31.95 5.00 -26.07
C ASP A 548 30.65 5.52 -26.72
N ALA A 549 29.55 5.54 -25.97
CA ALA A 549 28.25 6.00 -26.46
C ALA A 549 28.20 7.53 -26.60
N THR A 550 27.26 8.02 -27.41
CA THR A 550 27.07 9.46 -27.59
C THR A 550 26.57 10.12 -26.31
N PRO A 551 26.84 11.43 -26.09
CA PRO A 551 26.32 12.16 -24.93
C PRO A 551 24.80 12.09 -24.81
N GLN A 552 24.09 12.08 -25.94
CA GLN A 552 22.64 11.92 -25.98
C GLN A 552 22.21 10.55 -25.41
N LYS A 553 22.83 9.45 -25.85
CA LYS A 553 22.47 8.11 -25.37
C LYS A 553 22.80 7.91 -23.89
N GLN A 554 23.92 8.48 -23.43
CA GLN A 554 24.27 8.52 -22.02
C GLN A 554 23.22 9.30 -21.21
N ALA A 555 22.81 10.49 -21.69
CA ALA A 555 21.78 11.29 -21.04
C ALA A 555 20.42 10.58 -20.96
N GLU A 556 19.95 9.98 -22.06
CA GLU A 556 18.70 9.20 -22.09
C GLU A 556 18.75 8.04 -21.08
N THR A 557 19.89 7.36 -20.96
CA THR A 557 20.07 6.24 -20.03
C THR A 557 20.04 6.71 -18.57
N LEU A 558 20.80 7.76 -18.23
CA LEU A 558 20.80 8.34 -16.89
C LEU A 558 19.43 8.91 -16.52
N PHE A 559 18.68 9.48 -17.47
CA PHE A 559 17.31 9.93 -17.26
C PHE A 559 16.38 8.77 -16.89
N CYS A 560 16.49 7.64 -17.59
CA CYS A 560 15.70 6.44 -17.27
C CYS A 560 16.10 5.85 -15.91
N LEU A 561 17.39 5.85 -15.55
CA LEU A 561 17.85 5.47 -14.22
C LEU A 561 17.30 6.40 -13.14
N SER A 562 17.33 7.72 -13.37
CA SER A 562 16.72 8.70 -12.46
C SER A 562 15.23 8.39 -12.24
N THR A 563 14.49 8.09 -13.32
CA THR A 563 13.09 7.68 -13.26
C THR A 563 12.90 6.40 -12.43
N ALA A 564 13.81 5.42 -12.55
CA ALA A 564 13.80 4.19 -11.75
C ALA A 564 14.01 4.46 -10.26
N PHE A 565 14.97 5.31 -9.89
CA PHE A 565 15.21 5.68 -8.48
C PHE A 565 14.12 6.60 -7.91
N ALA A 566 13.48 7.41 -8.76
CA ALA A 566 12.25 8.11 -8.40
C ALA A 566 11.12 7.11 -8.07
N ARG A 567 10.97 6.03 -8.85
CA ARG A 567 10.01 4.95 -8.56
C ARG A 567 10.33 4.24 -7.24
N TYR A 568 11.59 3.91 -6.96
CA TYR A 568 12.00 3.35 -5.67
C TYR A 568 11.58 4.23 -4.48
N SER A 569 11.75 5.55 -4.60
CA SER A 569 11.40 6.49 -3.53
C SER A 569 9.89 6.80 -3.41
N SER A 570 9.08 6.32 -4.36
CA SER A 570 7.65 6.64 -4.47
C SER A 570 6.77 5.85 -3.49
N SER A 571 5.49 6.24 -3.37
CA SER A 571 4.52 5.62 -2.46
C SER A 571 4.27 4.12 -2.75
N ALA A 572 4.51 3.71 -3.99
CA ALA A 572 4.33 2.34 -4.43
C ALA A 572 5.43 1.41 -3.88
N ILE A 573 6.69 1.88 -3.83
CA ILE A 573 7.85 1.04 -3.49
C ILE A 573 8.34 1.28 -2.07
N PHE A 574 9.35 2.12 -1.80
CA PHE A 574 9.92 2.29 -0.46
C PHE A 574 9.39 3.51 0.30
N GLY A 575 8.65 4.40 -0.35
CA GLY A 575 7.97 5.53 0.27
C GLY A 575 6.50 5.24 0.60
N THR A 576 5.87 6.19 1.28
CA THR A 576 4.42 6.26 1.49
C THR A 576 3.84 7.45 0.71
N GLU A 577 2.53 7.66 0.80
CA GLU A 577 1.88 8.84 0.20
C GLU A 577 2.48 10.15 0.69
N HIS A 578 3.05 10.23 1.89
CA HIS A 578 3.48 11.51 2.49
C HIS A 578 4.96 11.56 2.88
N ASP A 579 5.68 10.45 2.71
CA ASP A 579 7.07 10.35 3.11
C ASP A 579 7.87 9.53 2.09
N SER A 580 9.01 10.07 1.67
CA SER A 580 9.82 9.54 0.58
C SER A 580 11.31 9.56 0.97
N PRO A 581 12.03 8.42 0.90
CA PRO A 581 13.40 8.29 1.38
C PRO A 581 14.34 9.38 0.80
N PRO A 582 14.91 10.28 1.63
CA PRO A 582 15.65 11.44 1.14
C PRO A 582 16.87 11.10 0.28
N ALA A 583 17.64 10.08 0.69
CA ALA A 583 18.83 9.63 -0.02
C ALA A 583 18.51 9.15 -1.46
N LEU A 584 17.39 8.45 -1.64
CA LEU A 584 16.95 7.98 -2.96
C LEU A 584 16.48 9.13 -3.85
N ARG A 585 15.81 10.14 -3.27
CA ARG A 585 15.45 11.37 -3.98
C ARG A 585 16.70 12.12 -4.44
N GLY A 586 17.68 12.29 -3.56
CA GLY A 586 18.95 12.93 -3.89
C GLY A 586 19.71 12.20 -5.00
N TYR A 587 19.75 10.88 -4.97
CA TYR A 587 20.40 10.10 -6.02
C TYR A 587 19.67 10.16 -7.37
N ALA A 588 18.33 10.09 -7.37
CA ALA A 588 17.53 10.27 -8.58
C ALA A 588 17.75 11.66 -9.19
N GLU A 589 17.78 12.70 -8.37
CA GLU A 589 18.03 14.08 -8.78
C GLU A 589 19.42 14.24 -9.39
N ALA A 590 20.47 13.71 -8.74
CA ALA A 590 21.85 13.78 -9.22
C ALA A 590 22.03 13.08 -10.58
N LEU A 591 21.35 11.94 -10.82
CA LEU A 591 21.32 11.28 -12.13
C LEU A 591 20.68 12.17 -13.19
N MET A 592 19.58 12.85 -12.86
CA MET A 592 18.88 13.77 -13.76
C MET A 592 19.73 15.00 -14.07
N GLN A 593 20.40 15.60 -13.07
CA GLN A 593 21.33 16.71 -13.29
C GLN A 593 22.45 16.30 -14.24
N LYS A 594 23.03 15.10 -14.06
CA LYS A 594 24.08 14.60 -14.94
C LYS A 594 23.58 14.37 -16.36
N ALA A 595 22.35 13.89 -16.53
CA ALA A 595 21.72 13.77 -17.84
C ALA A 595 21.53 15.15 -18.51
N TRP A 596 21.11 16.16 -17.73
CA TRP A 596 20.99 17.54 -18.22
C TRP A 596 22.34 18.10 -18.67
N GLU A 597 23.43 17.90 -17.91
CA GLU A 597 24.78 18.33 -18.31
C GLU A 597 25.24 17.72 -19.64
N LEU A 598 24.88 16.47 -19.92
CA LEU A 598 25.28 15.73 -21.12
C LEU A 598 24.48 16.12 -22.37
N SER A 599 23.15 16.26 -22.23
CA SER A 599 22.28 16.60 -23.35
C SER A 599 20.97 17.25 -22.87
N PRO A 600 20.94 18.57 -22.63
CA PRO A 600 19.72 19.28 -22.23
C PRO A 600 18.58 19.14 -23.24
N ALA A 601 18.91 18.91 -24.51
CA ALA A 601 17.95 18.81 -25.61
C ALA A 601 17.02 17.59 -25.51
N ILE A 602 17.35 16.58 -24.70
CA ILE A 602 16.45 15.44 -24.45
C ILE A 602 15.34 15.78 -23.46
N PHE A 603 15.41 16.92 -22.76
CA PHE A 603 14.40 17.35 -21.79
C PHE A 603 13.31 18.19 -22.47
N PRO A 604 12.09 18.21 -21.91
CA PRO A 604 10.99 18.95 -22.51
C PRO A 604 11.19 20.47 -22.42
N SER A 605 11.74 20.97 -21.31
CA SER A 605 12.12 22.37 -21.12
C SER A 605 13.05 22.55 -19.91
N SER A 606 13.70 23.72 -19.82
CA SER A 606 14.46 24.09 -18.62
C SER A 606 13.57 24.26 -17.39
N GLU A 607 12.35 24.76 -17.56
CA GLU A 607 11.39 24.92 -16.46
C GLU A 607 10.97 23.57 -15.88
N GLN A 608 10.73 22.58 -16.74
CA GLN A 608 10.33 21.25 -16.30
C GLN A 608 11.47 20.52 -15.57
N PHE A 609 12.72 20.71 -16.01
CA PHE A 609 13.88 20.20 -15.29
C PHE A 609 13.96 20.79 -13.87
N THR A 610 13.83 22.11 -13.74
CA THR A 610 13.80 22.78 -12.43
C THR A 610 12.63 22.28 -11.58
N GLU A 611 11.44 22.13 -12.17
CA GLU A 611 10.25 21.66 -11.45
C GLU A 611 10.42 20.24 -10.88
N TRP A 612 11.02 19.33 -11.66
CA TRP A 612 11.35 17.99 -11.16
C TRP A 612 12.42 18.03 -10.06
N SER A 613 13.47 18.85 -10.23
CA SER A 613 14.54 19.01 -9.23
C SER A 613 13.99 19.55 -7.90
N ASP A 614 13.15 20.59 -7.95
CA ASP A 614 12.51 21.19 -6.76
C ASP A 614 11.64 20.18 -6.00
N ARG A 615 10.91 19.31 -6.72
CA ARG A 615 10.10 18.24 -6.11
C ARG A 615 10.95 17.17 -5.45
N PHE A 616 12.12 16.83 -6.01
CA PHE A 616 13.05 15.92 -5.33
C PHE A 616 13.56 16.51 -4.01
N HIS A 617 13.69 17.84 -3.89
CA HIS A 617 14.11 18.50 -2.66
C HIS A 617 12.97 18.79 -1.66
N GLY A 618 11.71 18.72 -2.08
CA GLY A 618 10.56 19.08 -1.23
C GLY A 618 10.44 20.59 -0.99
N LEU A 619 10.94 21.40 -1.92
CA LEU A 619 10.90 22.86 -1.84
C LEU A 619 9.50 23.39 -2.23
N HIS A 620 9.17 24.62 -1.83
CA HIS A 620 7.91 25.33 -2.17
C HIS A 620 6.61 24.70 -1.67
N GLY A 621 6.65 23.92 -0.58
CA GLY A 621 5.47 23.23 -0.06
C GLY A 621 4.96 22.12 -0.98
N ALA A 622 5.79 21.70 -1.95
CA ALA A 622 5.48 20.59 -2.82
C ALA A 622 5.47 19.29 -2.02
N PHE A 623 4.36 18.57 -2.17
CA PHE A 623 4.18 17.21 -1.66
C PHE A 623 5.38 16.34 -2.07
N THR A 624 6.06 15.73 -1.09
CA THR A 624 7.35 15.04 -1.28
C THR A 624 7.22 13.64 -1.88
N CYS A 625 6.00 13.14 -2.10
CA CYS A 625 5.80 11.87 -2.77
C CYS A 625 6.24 11.96 -4.23
N THR A 626 7.29 11.23 -4.58
CA THR A 626 7.89 11.19 -5.91
C THR A 626 7.06 10.42 -6.93
N SER A 627 5.91 9.85 -6.58
CA SER A 627 5.04 9.15 -7.54
C SER A 627 4.68 10.04 -8.73
N VAL A 628 4.32 11.30 -8.50
CA VAL A 628 4.02 12.27 -9.57
C VAL A 628 5.24 12.55 -10.45
N VAL A 629 6.43 12.66 -9.84
CA VAL A 629 7.69 12.91 -10.55
C VAL A 629 8.05 11.70 -11.40
N ALA A 630 8.06 10.50 -10.81
CA ALA A 630 8.33 9.24 -11.49
C ALA A 630 7.36 9.02 -12.67
N ASP A 631 6.06 9.24 -12.49
CA ASP A 631 5.07 9.10 -13.55
C ASP A 631 5.24 10.13 -14.66
N SER A 632 5.57 11.39 -14.31
CA SER A 632 5.81 12.45 -15.30
C SER A 632 7.07 12.17 -16.13
N MET A 633 8.17 11.81 -15.48
CA MET A 633 9.42 11.46 -16.15
C MET A 633 9.26 10.21 -17.02
N GLN A 634 8.58 9.18 -16.53
CA GLN A 634 8.32 7.95 -17.29
C GLN A 634 7.44 8.21 -18.51
N ARG A 635 6.38 9.02 -18.38
CA ARG A 635 5.55 9.44 -19.53
C ARG A 635 6.36 10.17 -20.59
N HIS A 636 7.28 11.05 -20.16
CA HIS A 636 8.19 11.73 -21.07
C HIS A 636 9.12 10.74 -21.80
N ALA A 637 9.75 9.82 -21.07
CA ALA A 637 10.63 8.81 -21.64
C ALA A 637 9.90 7.89 -22.63
N ARG A 638 8.68 7.43 -22.32
CA ARG A 638 7.84 6.63 -23.23
C ARG A 638 7.53 7.37 -24.54
N LYS A 639 7.47 8.71 -24.52
CA LYS A 639 7.13 9.52 -25.70
C LYS A 639 8.32 9.75 -26.63
N TYR A 640 9.51 10.01 -26.10
CA TYR A 640 10.65 10.48 -26.90
C TYR A 640 11.77 9.43 -27.07
N PHE A 641 11.97 8.55 -26.09
CA PHE A 641 13.02 7.52 -26.14
C PHE A 641 12.54 6.20 -25.49
N PRO A 642 11.40 5.63 -25.93
CA PRO A 642 10.80 4.44 -25.32
C PRO A 642 11.68 3.21 -25.35
N SER A 643 12.56 3.08 -26.35
CA SER A 643 13.49 1.96 -26.48
C SER A 643 14.60 1.98 -25.43
N VAL A 644 15.00 3.16 -24.93
CA VAL A 644 15.92 3.26 -23.80
C VAL A 644 15.18 2.86 -22.53
N LEU A 645 13.98 3.42 -22.32
CA LEU A 645 13.20 3.16 -21.11
C LEU A 645 12.97 1.66 -20.89
N SER A 646 12.52 0.94 -21.91
CA SER A 646 12.26 -0.51 -21.80
C SER A 646 13.52 -1.35 -21.57
N SER A 647 14.70 -0.83 -21.91
CA SER A 647 15.99 -1.51 -21.70
C SER A 647 16.60 -1.28 -20.32
N ILE A 648 16.07 -0.32 -19.55
CA ILE A 648 16.59 0.11 -18.24
C ILE A 648 15.59 -0.15 -17.12
N LEU A 649 14.33 0.25 -17.32
CA LEU A 649 13.30 0.18 -16.30
C LEU A 649 12.88 -1.28 -16.08
N PRO A 650 12.79 -1.75 -14.83
CA PRO A 650 12.21 -3.06 -14.55
C PRO A 650 10.82 -3.20 -15.16
N LEU A 651 10.54 -4.36 -15.78
CA LEU A 651 9.29 -4.58 -16.52
C LEU A 651 8.05 -4.41 -15.64
N ALA A 652 8.12 -4.80 -14.37
CA ALA A 652 7.01 -4.64 -13.44
C ALA A 652 6.58 -3.18 -13.28
N TRP A 653 7.50 -2.22 -13.46
CA TRP A 653 7.23 -0.79 -13.33
C TRP A 653 6.91 -0.11 -14.67
N ALA A 654 6.92 -0.86 -15.77
CA ALA A 654 6.96 -0.35 -17.15
C ALA A 654 5.76 0.45 -17.61
#